data_AF-A0A8T5IE34-F1
#
_entry.id   AF-A0A8T5IE34-F1
#
_cell.length_a   1.000
_cell.length_b   1.000
_cell.length_c   1.000
_cell.angle_alpha   90.00
_cell.angle_beta   90.00
_cell.angle_gamma   90.00
#
_symmetry.space_group_name_H-M   'P 1'
#
loop_
_entity.id
_entity.type
_entity.pdbx_description
1 polymer ?
#
loop_
_entity_poly.entity_id
_entity_poly.type
_entity_poly.pdbx_seq_one_letter_code
_entity_poly.pdbx_strand_id
1 'polypeptide(L)'
;MSGVRGALILASLLLLVPFSTLPVIAEEVGNSDWVQEESPASPEKMALSVWQPSLASVMWDVAWSPTSIRAEGGSHVHGTDISRDIAVVGLDGTLSVWNNSDGRVVMRVNHHMQLLGVDWLDDNHVITLDQRHNWDVYTLFDDGLARPSELIEHRSGHWSSNMTGIEQNWGHDMEVSANGNRVVFCGGRPSSGGEIVVVDTAYLLGLSTEKNSISLQTPDIVKVCRWSEDGTSIATIERSSGGDSIRIYDSVTLEQTTLHNIATGSSGWHLDWKGSSQYSVAWTKSSGESVISHFREDGQLEWYSPLEENVSRIAWSVLTDSLYVGLLDEGQVLKLDATGEKVEKKGWHAYRNSRSDVRALDIDAGENQMASVGQDGTVVIWSMVDFQGYPAHDSSIMREFEISPSEALVAIAKGSGSLSINDIKSGREIQSCVHPNWGDSSQDVPYVKSVKWLVDDGLEKAVIGYTDGLIQWCSIEGSEETFDTQTLGAFDIFGRLAAKDKDTLVITSVADGSDSLTGGTVRVLTRISSQVWEVANTWDCDDTCWVMEFNKDGTLLATAEQTGKIRIWETSEAAPSDWMELESPHSHGNYTGVVEWSPRSNLLLSVGWDKRVVLFDIDRMSEVWSRSINFEGFSAGFSLEEPKVIIGSGMASDSSEGEILIYDANNGSLIESWSTEGIPRGVAITGTASTKRYIAANSTGEWAVWMQDTDEDGKPDSVDLWPEDPSQWADSDGDGYGDNKNGSNGDSCPFISGGSLHDRLGCLDSDLDGWSDADQDWPSHPVGIADAFNEDFNQWNDSDSDGYGDNYFYDTVDSLRVNQSGDAFADDSSQWNDSDGDGCGDNHSWTLNGLWRFDIGDAFPNDPHQCRDQDGDGYGDNYSFTIGDDGFRFEVGDAFPQNPLAWSDLDGDGCPPNSTVTSEIDNYPEDANKCQGDPEPSLPENLDIFVTSDFEQWRVRISWHSRGENTEMIEVFIIELNESIDCHESCIGNASLSFNPAPAGYIEELRYIERSGPTRLIILVRSTNLQYSTIIEQWSNHSGEELPVEINNETVNVPIFEENNSENESNSSSQIQVKSGKSDNSLLVWGGAAGLVLLIGAS
;
A
#
# COMPACT_ATOMS: atom_id res chain seq x y z
N MET A 1 -51.63 33.93 -45.45
CA MET A 1 -51.98 33.22 -46.69
C MET A 1 -51.82 31.73 -46.41
N SER A 2 -52.93 30.98 -46.51
CA SER A 2 -53.11 29.51 -46.68
C SER A 2 -51.97 28.56 -46.23
N GLY A 3 -52.16 27.51 -45.43
CA GLY A 3 -53.37 26.83 -44.96
C GLY A 3 -53.10 25.32 -44.78
N VAL A 4 -53.62 24.77 -43.68
CA VAL A 4 -54.23 23.42 -43.54
C VAL A 4 -53.35 22.14 -43.53
N ARG A 5 -53.27 21.56 -42.32
CA ARG A 5 -53.50 20.15 -41.86
C ARG A 5 -52.98 18.94 -42.68
N GLY A 6 -52.39 17.99 -41.94
CA GLY A 6 -52.49 16.56 -42.23
C GLY A 6 -51.49 15.69 -41.46
N ALA A 7 -51.89 15.18 -40.29
CA ALA A 7 -51.23 14.07 -39.60
C ALA A 7 -51.51 12.72 -40.30
N LEU A 8 -50.60 11.75 -40.13
CA LEU A 8 -50.81 10.30 -39.87
C LEU A 8 -49.78 9.38 -40.57
N ILE A 9 -49.05 8.64 -39.72
CA ILE A 9 -48.61 7.24 -39.82
C ILE A 9 -47.51 6.91 -40.83
N LEU A 10 -46.31 6.57 -40.32
CA LEU A 10 -45.72 5.23 -40.47
C LEU A 10 -44.53 5.06 -39.50
N ALA A 11 -44.80 4.48 -38.33
CA ALA A 11 -43.82 3.74 -37.55
C ALA A 11 -43.75 2.34 -38.15
N SER A 12 -42.57 1.94 -38.66
CA SER A 12 -42.10 0.58 -39.02
C SER A 12 -41.08 0.69 -40.15
N LEU A 13 -39.82 0.99 -39.83
CA LEU A 13 -38.59 0.57 -40.52
C LEU A 13 -37.40 1.34 -39.92
N LEU A 14 -36.76 0.76 -38.90
CA LEU A 14 -35.43 1.17 -38.46
C LEU A 14 -34.60 -0.09 -38.17
N LEU A 15 -34.40 -0.87 -39.23
CA LEU A 15 -33.35 -1.86 -39.35
C LEU A 15 -32.79 -1.69 -40.77
N LEU A 16 -31.46 -1.53 -40.85
CA LEU A 16 -30.61 -1.31 -42.04
C LEU A 16 -30.25 0.15 -42.36
N VAL A 17 -29.18 0.63 -41.74
CA VAL A 17 -28.27 1.62 -42.37
C VAL A 17 -26.89 0.98 -42.48
N PRO A 18 -26.27 0.87 -43.68
CA PRO A 18 -24.87 0.49 -43.80
C PRO A 18 -24.02 1.74 -43.54
N PHE A 19 -23.26 1.76 -42.45
CA PHE A 19 -22.36 2.89 -42.17
C PHE A 19 -21.01 2.72 -42.85
N SER A 20 -20.64 3.78 -43.57
CA SER A 20 -19.45 3.95 -44.38
C SER A 20 -18.18 4.05 -43.56
N THR A 21 -17.12 3.46 -44.13
CA THR A 21 -15.73 3.43 -43.67
C THR A 21 -15.02 4.78 -43.78
N LEU A 22 -14.28 5.15 -42.74
CA LEU A 22 -13.05 5.93 -42.85
C LEU A 22 -11.98 5.27 -41.96
N PRO A 23 -10.78 4.94 -42.50
CA PRO A 23 -9.72 4.32 -41.72
C PRO A 23 -8.89 5.42 -41.03
N VAL A 24 -8.80 5.38 -39.71
CA VAL A 24 -7.71 6.01 -38.98
C VAL A 24 -6.63 4.94 -38.82
N ILE A 25 -5.43 5.22 -39.35
CA ILE A 25 -4.24 4.41 -39.14
C ILE A 25 -3.69 4.81 -37.77
N ALA A 26 -3.68 3.88 -36.81
CA ALA A 26 -3.06 4.09 -35.50
C ALA A 26 -1.59 3.66 -35.54
N GLU A 27 -0.69 4.60 -35.23
CA GLU A 27 0.65 4.32 -34.70
C GLU A 27 0.51 3.90 -33.22
N GLU A 28 1.34 2.97 -32.77
CA GLU A 28 1.52 2.62 -31.35
C GLU A 28 2.04 3.83 -30.56
N VAL A 29 1.13 4.59 -29.95
CA VAL A 29 1.39 5.49 -28.82
C VAL A 29 0.20 5.31 -27.88
N GLY A 30 0.45 4.99 -26.62
CA GLY A 30 -0.58 4.68 -25.62
C GLY A 30 -1.68 5.74 -25.61
N ASN A 31 -2.94 5.30 -25.62
CA ASN A 31 -4.05 6.24 -25.54
C ASN A 31 -5.27 5.57 -24.88
N SER A 32 -5.74 6.24 -23.84
CA SER A 32 -6.98 6.06 -23.10
C SER A 32 -8.19 5.87 -24.00
N ASP A 33 -8.70 4.64 -24.12
CA ASP A 33 -9.98 4.33 -24.78
C ASP A 33 -11.20 4.45 -23.84
N TRP A 34 -10.93 4.71 -22.56
CA TRP A 34 -11.94 5.00 -21.54
C TRP A 34 -11.70 6.39 -20.94
N VAL A 35 -12.79 6.99 -20.50
CA VAL A 35 -12.78 8.25 -19.75
C VAL A 35 -13.53 7.96 -18.46
N GLN A 36 -12.89 8.21 -17.32
CA GLN A 36 -13.60 8.18 -16.04
C GLN A 36 -14.75 9.19 -16.13
N GLU A 37 -15.95 8.79 -15.71
CA GLU A 37 -17.06 9.75 -15.67
C GLU A 37 -16.66 10.92 -14.77
N GLU A 38 -16.74 12.15 -15.30
CA GLU A 38 -16.47 13.33 -14.51
C GLU A 38 -17.50 13.37 -13.38
N SER A 39 -17.01 13.50 -12.15
CA SER A 39 -17.85 13.73 -10.98
C SER A 39 -18.82 14.89 -11.27
N PRO A 40 -20.02 14.88 -10.67
CA PRO A 40 -21.01 15.91 -10.93
C PRO A 40 -20.44 17.26 -10.55
N ALA A 41 -20.80 18.28 -11.34
CA ALA A 41 -20.33 19.64 -11.13
C ALA A 41 -20.52 20.05 -9.66
N SER A 42 -19.42 20.47 -9.03
CA SER A 42 -19.42 20.91 -7.64
C SER A 42 -19.55 22.44 -7.53
N PRO A 43 -20.09 22.93 -6.42
CA PRO A 43 -19.92 24.32 -6.01
C PRO A 43 -18.44 24.61 -5.68
N GLU A 44 -18.02 25.88 -5.68
CA GLU A 44 -16.68 26.28 -5.25
C GLU A 44 -16.49 25.92 -3.76
N LYS A 45 -15.29 25.47 -3.37
CA LYS A 45 -14.96 25.10 -1.97
C LYS A 45 -15.87 24.04 -1.36
N MET A 46 -16.12 22.98 -2.12
CA MET A 46 -16.94 21.85 -1.71
C MET A 46 -16.36 20.52 -2.20
N ALA A 47 -16.25 19.57 -1.27
CA ALA A 47 -15.89 18.19 -1.55
C ALA A 47 -17.15 17.37 -1.83
N LEU A 48 -17.05 16.48 -2.82
CA LEU A 48 -18.08 15.48 -3.10
C LEU A 48 -18.02 14.37 -2.03
N SER A 49 -19.04 14.31 -1.18
CA SER A 49 -19.12 13.35 -0.08
C SER A 49 -19.86 12.08 -0.45
N VAL A 50 -20.98 12.22 -1.17
CA VAL A 50 -21.82 11.10 -1.62
C VAL A 50 -22.14 11.34 -3.09
N TRP A 51 -22.07 10.29 -3.89
CA TRP A 51 -22.52 10.32 -5.27
C TRP A 51 -23.04 8.96 -5.69
N GLN A 52 -24.29 8.92 -6.12
CA GLN A 52 -24.87 7.75 -6.77
C GLN A 52 -25.19 8.13 -8.22
N PRO A 53 -24.38 7.67 -9.20
CA PRO A 53 -24.56 7.99 -10.60
C PRO A 53 -25.79 7.30 -11.18
N SER A 54 -26.37 7.88 -12.23
CA SER A 54 -27.52 7.29 -12.90
C SER A 54 -27.12 6.17 -13.85
N LEU A 55 -27.86 5.05 -13.82
CA LEU A 55 -27.79 4.00 -14.83
C LEU A 55 -28.71 4.24 -16.06
N ALA A 56 -29.07 5.49 -16.40
CA ALA A 56 -30.12 5.86 -17.36
C ALA A 56 -29.93 5.48 -18.85
N SER A 57 -29.18 4.41 -19.14
CA SER A 57 -28.96 3.88 -20.48
C SER A 57 -29.65 2.54 -20.73
N VAL A 58 -29.69 2.15 -22.00
CA VAL A 58 -30.20 0.84 -22.40
C VAL A 58 -29.19 -0.21 -21.94
N MET A 59 -29.57 -0.99 -20.93
CA MET A 59 -28.75 -2.10 -20.45
C MET A 59 -28.73 -3.24 -21.45
N TRP A 60 -27.56 -3.84 -21.62
CA TRP A 60 -27.34 -4.91 -22.58
C TRP A 60 -27.04 -6.25 -21.90
N ASP A 61 -26.19 -6.25 -20.88
CA ASP A 61 -25.77 -7.47 -20.17
C ASP A 61 -25.58 -7.22 -18.66
N VAL A 62 -25.64 -8.30 -17.88
CA VAL A 62 -25.53 -8.30 -16.41
C VAL A 62 -24.82 -9.56 -15.92
N ALA A 63 -23.99 -9.44 -14.89
CA ALA A 63 -23.30 -10.57 -14.27
C ALA A 63 -23.15 -10.42 -12.75
N TRP A 64 -23.34 -11.53 -12.03
CA TRP A 64 -23.12 -11.63 -10.58
C TRP A 64 -21.68 -11.99 -10.22
N SER A 65 -21.18 -11.43 -9.10
CA SER A 65 -19.89 -11.82 -8.58
C SER A 65 -19.85 -13.31 -8.13
N PRO A 66 -18.70 -14.00 -8.23
CA PRO A 66 -18.62 -15.46 -8.06
C PRO A 66 -18.80 -15.94 -6.61
N THR A 67 -18.40 -15.14 -5.62
CA THR A 67 -18.67 -15.41 -4.21
C THR A 67 -19.44 -14.28 -3.54
N SER A 68 -20.21 -14.61 -2.51
CA SER A 68 -20.74 -13.62 -1.57
C SER A 68 -19.61 -13.20 -0.64
N ILE A 69 -19.10 -11.98 -0.67
CA ILE A 69 -18.48 -11.27 0.48
C ILE A 69 -18.13 -9.83 0.07
N ARG A 70 -18.64 -8.87 0.84
CA ARG A 70 -17.94 -7.72 1.46
C ARG A 70 -18.86 -7.16 2.58
N ALA A 71 -19.21 -8.00 3.56
CA ALA A 71 -20.02 -7.56 4.69
C ALA A 71 -19.12 -6.99 5.80
N GLU A 72 -18.75 -5.72 5.69
CA GLU A 72 -18.40 -4.93 6.89
C GLU A 72 -19.70 -4.40 7.52
N GLY A 73 -20.12 -5.07 8.59
CA GLY A 73 -20.95 -4.50 9.66
C GLY A 73 -22.13 -3.60 9.27
N GLY A 74 -23.23 -4.17 8.79
CA GLY A 74 -24.51 -3.43 8.76
C GLY A 74 -25.69 -4.30 8.40
N SER A 75 -26.54 -4.62 9.39
CA SER A 75 -27.73 -5.45 9.20
C SER A 75 -28.70 -4.85 8.18
N HIS A 76 -29.10 -5.62 7.17
CA HIS A 76 -30.33 -5.38 6.44
C HIS A 76 -31.40 -6.44 6.68
N VAL A 77 -32.62 -5.95 6.56
CA VAL A 77 -33.89 -6.59 6.90
C VAL A 77 -34.46 -7.26 5.65
N HIS A 78 -33.76 -8.23 5.09
CA HIS A 78 -34.35 -9.34 4.34
C HIS A 78 -33.45 -10.55 4.58
N GLY A 79 -34.01 -11.59 5.20
CA GLY A 79 -33.24 -12.67 5.82
C GLY A 79 -32.19 -13.33 4.92
N THR A 80 -31.06 -13.69 5.55
CA THR A 80 -29.88 -14.44 5.04
C THR A 80 -28.99 -13.67 4.08
N ASP A 81 -28.02 -12.94 4.65
CA ASP A 81 -27.01 -12.13 3.96
C ASP A 81 -26.01 -13.02 3.20
N ILE A 82 -26.22 -13.15 1.89
CA ILE A 82 -25.31 -13.78 0.90
C ILE A 82 -25.13 -12.88 -0.33
N SER A 83 -25.32 -11.56 -0.17
CA SER A 83 -25.31 -10.60 -1.28
C SER A 83 -23.95 -10.55 -1.99
N ARG A 84 -24.02 -10.53 -3.32
CA ARG A 84 -22.92 -10.49 -4.29
C ARG A 84 -22.99 -9.18 -5.06
N ASP A 85 -21.85 -8.71 -5.57
CA ASP A 85 -21.81 -7.50 -6.38
C ASP A 85 -22.36 -7.79 -7.78
N ILE A 86 -22.87 -6.74 -8.44
CA ILE A 86 -23.49 -6.86 -9.75
C ILE A 86 -22.81 -5.89 -10.71
N ALA A 87 -22.35 -6.43 -11.82
CA ALA A 87 -21.82 -5.65 -12.92
C ALA A 87 -22.84 -5.57 -14.06
N VAL A 88 -23.06 -4.38 -14.60
CA VAL A 88 -23.93 -4.15 -15.75
C VAL A 88 -23.23 -3.32 -16.80
N VAL A 89 -23.60 -3.57 -18.05
CA VAL A 89 -23.07 -2.82 -19.19
C VAL A 89 -24.19 -2.26 -20.07
N GLY A 90 -24.01 -1.02 -20.49
CA GLY A 90 -24.96 -0.27 -21.31
C GLY A 90 -24.53 -0.08 -22.76
N LEU A 91 -25.51 0.17 -23.63
CA LEU A 91 -25.29 0.53 -25.03
C LEU A 91 -24.75 1.96 -25.24
N ASP A 92 -24.64 2.74 -24.17
CA ASP A 92 -23.91 4.01 -24.12
C ASP A 92 -22.41 3.80 -23.91
N GLY A 93 -21.96 2.57 -23.65
CA GLY A 93 -20.57 2.24 -23.35
C GLY A 93 -20.24 2.27 -21.86
N THR A 94 -21.24 2.40 -21.00
CA THR A 94 -21.03 2.49 -19.55
C THR A 94 -20.94 1.11 -18.92
N LEU A 95 -19.90 0.89 -18.10
CA LEU A 95 -19.81 -0.18 -17.11
C LEU A 95 -20.17 0.41 -15.75
N SER A 96 -21.05 -0.24 -15.01
CA SER A 96 -21.33 0.10 -13.61
C SER A 96 -21.32 -1.14 -12.76
N VAL A 97 -20.67 -1.06 -11.59
CA VAL A 97 -20.64 -2.12 -10.59
C VAL A 97 -21.11 -1.55 -9.27
N TRP A 98 -22.06 -2.21 -8.62
CA TRP A 98 -22.55 -1.84 -7.30
C TRP A 98 -22.55 -3.02 -6.35
N ASN A 99 -22.48 -2.68 -5.08
CA ASN A 99 -22.60 -3.61 -3.99
C ASN A 99 -24.09 -3.85 -3.71
N ASN A 100 -24.57 -5.07 -3.95
CA ASN A 100 -25.99 -5.39 -3.78
C ASN A 100 -26.45 -5.42 -2.30
N SER A 101 -25.51 -5.40 -1.35
CA SER A 101 -25.81 -5.43 0.09
C SER A 101 -26.21 -4.07 0.66
N ASP A 102 -25.67 -2.99 0.09
CA ASP A 102 -25.86 -1.61 0.52
C ASP A 102 -26.33 -0.66 -0.60
N GLY A 103 -26.40 -1.15 -1.85
CA GLY A 103 -26.89 -0.40 -3.00
C GLY A 103 -25.91 0.65 -3.52
N ARG A 104 -24.70 0.80 -2.97
CA ARG A 104 -23.73 1.81 -3.41
C ARG A 104 -23.11 1.40 -4.74
N VAL A 105 -23.04 2.33 -5.69
CA VAL A 105 -22.20 2.17 -6.89
C VAL A 105 -20.73 2.30 -6.49
N VAL A 106 -19.97 1.22 -6.67
CA VAL A 106 -18.55 1.11 -6.27
C VAL A 106 -17.63 1.50 -7.43
N MET A 107 -18.04 1.21 -8.66
CA MET A 107 -17.25 1.54 -9.85
C MET A 107 -18.17 1.97 -10.98
N ARG A 108 -17.71 2.97 -11.75
CA ARG A 108 -18.36 3.38 -13.00
C ARG A 108 -17.34 3.88 -14.01
N VAL A 109 -17.42 3.36 -15.24
CA VAL A 109 -16.46 3.63 -16.31
C VAL A 109 -17.19 3.83 -17.63
N ASN A 110 -16.79 4.84 -18.41
CA ASN A 110 -17.36 5.12 -19.73
C ASN A 110 -16.38 4.75 -20.85
N HIS A 111 -16.83 3.88 -21.76
CA HIS A 111 -16.11 3.52 -22.98
C HIS A 111 -16.61 4.33 -24.19
N HIS A 112 -15.73 4.53 -25.17
CA HIS A 112 -16.13 5.14 -26.45
C HIS A 112 -17.00 4.22 -27.34
N MET A 113 -17.06 2.94 -27.01
CA MET A 113 -17.75 1.91 -27.77
C MET A 113 -18.78 1.22 -26.88
N GLN A 114 -19.89 0.81 -27.49
CA GLN A 114 -20.94 0.02 -26.83
C GLN A 114 -20.37 -1.29 -26.29
N LEU A 115 -20.70 -1.59 -25.03
CA LEU A 115 -20.35 -2.84 -24.38
C LEU A 115 -21.47 -3.86 -24.61
N LEU A 116 -21.09 -5.08 -24.98
CA LEU A 116 -22.01 -6.17 -25.34
C LEU A 116 -21.98 -7.35 -24.37
N GLY A 117 -20.97 -7.44 -23.52
CA GLY A 117 -20.86 -8.51 -22.54
C GLY A 117 -20.14 -8.04 -21.29
N VAL A 118 -20.52 -8.63 -20.16
CA VAL A 118 -19.86 -8.44 -18.86
C VAL A 118 -19.84 -9.75 -18.10
N ASP A 119 -18.75 -10.04 -17.40
CA ASP A 119 -18.64 -11.21 -16.53
C ASP A 119 -17.55 -11.00 -15.47
N TRP A 120 -17.43 -11.91 -14.51
CA TRP A 120 -16.47 -11.84 -13.41
C TRP A 120 -15.38 -12.91 -13.54
N LEU A 121 -14.12 -12.48 -13.48
CA LEU A 121 -12.98 -13.39 -13.46
C LEU A 121 -12.72 -13.97 -12.06
N ASP A 122 -12.90 -13.12 -11.05
CA ASP A 122 -12.87 -13.42 -9.61
C ASP A 122 -13.66 -12.33 -8.85
N ASP A 123 -13.62 -12.32 -7.52
CA ASP A 123 -14.39 -11.37 -6.70
C ASP A 123 -13.96 -9.89 -6.84
N ASN A 124 -12.81 -9.62 -7.43
CA ASN A 124 -12.24 -8.27 -7.56
C ASN A 124 -12.02 -7.86 -9.01
N HIS A 125 -12.34 -8.71 -9.99
CA HIS A 125 -12.05 -8.44 -11.40
C HIS A 125 -13.26 -8.67 -12.29
N VAL A 126 -13.73 -7.60 -12.90
CA VAL A 126 -14.79 -7.62 -13.91
C VAL A 126 -14.15 -7.53 -15.30
N ILE A 127 -14.64 -8.35 -16.23
CA ILE A 127 -14.27 -8.30 -17.64
C ILE A 127 -15.44 -7.78 -18.48
N THR A 128 -15.14 -6.96 -19.48
CA THR A 128 -16.11 -6.46 -20.46
C THR A 128 -15.67 -6.79 -21.89
N LEU A 129 -16.63 -6.90 -22.80
CA LEU A 129 -16.43 -7.07 -24.24
C LEU A 129 -17.16 -5.98 -25.01
N ASP A 130 -16.46 -5.25 -25.88
CA ASP A 130 -17.07 -4.25 -26.75
C ASP A 130 -17.65 -4.85 -28.05
N GLN A 131 -18.50 -4.07 -28.73
CA GLN A 131 -19.10 -4.48 -30.01
C GLN A 131 -18.11 -4.70 -31.17
N ARG A 132 -16.82 -4.41 -30.97
CA ARG A 132 -15.78 -4.61 -31.96
C ARG A 132 -14.91 -5.79 -31.54
N HIS A 133 -13.79 -5.55 -30.91
CA HIS A 133 -12.80 -6.59 -30.69
C HIS A 133 -12.05 -6.41 -29.38
N ASN A 134 -12.42 -5.43 -28.56
CA ASN A 134 -11.72 -5.12 -27.33
C ASN A 134 -12.35 -5.87 -26.17
N TRP A 135 -11.48 -6.41 -25.32
CA TRP A 135 -11.84 -6.79 -23.97
C TRP A 135 -11.08 -5.90 -22.99
N ASP A 136 -11.70 -5.62 -21.86
CA ASP A 136 -11.14 -4.83 -20.77
C ASP A 136 -11.40 -5.56 -19.46
N VAL A 137 -10.39 -5.64 -18.59
CA VAL A 137 -10.48 -6.18 -17.24
C VAL A 137 -10.22 -5.05 -16.26
N TYR A 138 -11.13 -4.86 -15.31
CA TYR A 138 -11.07 -3.83 -14.28
C TYR A 138 -10.90 -4.45 -12.91
N THR A 139 -10.01 -3.89 -12.10
CA THR A 139 -9.83 -4.25 -10.69
C THR A 139 -10.70 -3.37 -9.81
N LEU A 140 -11.51 -3.99 -8.95
CA LEU A 140 -12.44 -3.29 -8.06
C LEU A 140 -11.80 -2.95 -6.71
N PHE A 141 -11.76 -1.65 -6.45
CA PHE A 141 -11.43 -1.08 -5.15
C PHE A 141 -12.72 -0.51 -4.53
N ASP A 142 -13.15 -1.07 -3.39
CA ASP A 142 -14.17 -0.47 -2.54
C ASP A 142 -13.42 0.07 -1.33
N ASP A 143 -13.22 1.38 -1.30
CA ASP A 143 -12.62 2.11 -0.20
C ASP A 143 -13.63 2.45 0.91
N GLY A 144 -14.87 1.95 0.78
CA GLY A 144 -15.97 2.23 1.70
C GLY A 144 -16.57 3.62 1.54
N LEU A 145 -16.13 4.41 0.56
CA LEU A 145 -16.68 5.74 0.32
C LEU A 145 -18.08 5.65 -0.29
N ALA A 146 -18.88 6.68 -0.05
CA ALA A 146 -20.26 6.78 -0.53
C ALA A 146 -20.37 7.22 -2.00
N ARG A 147 -19.34 6.93 -2.81
CA ARG A 147 -19.18 7.32 -4.21
C ARG A 147 -18.30 6.31 -4.94
N PRO A 148 -18.40 6.19 -6.27
CA PRO A 148 -17.51 5.32 -7.04
C PRO A 148 -16.04 5.64 -6.78
N SER A 149 -15.21 4.60 -6.65
CA SER A 149 -13.79 4.75 -6.42
C SER A 149 -13.12 5.51 -7.56
N GLU A 150 -12.22 6.42 -7.22
CA GLU A 150 -11.37 7.12 -8.19
C GLU A 150 -10.19 6.25 -8.66
N LEU A 151 -9.83 5.22 -7.89
CA LEU A 151 -8.75 4.31 -8.24
C LEU A 151 -9.28 3.23 -9.19
N ILE A 152 -8.84 3.29 -10.45
CA ILE A 152 -9.19 2.31 -11.47
C ILE A 152 -7.89 1.72 -12.03
N GLU A 153 -7.63 0.46 -11.70
CA GLU A 153 -6.65 -0.35 -12.42
C GLU A 153 -7.36 -1.16 -13.49
N HIS A 154 -6.82 -1.16 -14.70
CA HIS A 154 -7.41 -1.91 -15.80
C HIS A 154 -6.34 -2.49 -16.73
N ARG A 155 -6.76 -3.49 -17.49
CA ARG A 155 -5.97 -4.06 -18.59
C ARG A 155 -6.87 -4.39 -19.77
N SER A 156 -6.39 -4.06 -20.97
CA SER A 156 -7.16 -4.26 -22.19
C SER A 156 -6.40 -5.10 -23.23
N GLY A 157 -7.14 -5.55 -24.25
CA GLY A 157 -6.56 -6.22 -25.40
C GLY A 157 -7.59 -6.59 -26.45
N HIS A 158 -7.20 -7.42 -27.42
CA HIS A 158 -8.09 -7.88 -28.49
C HIS A 158 -8.42 -9.36 -28.36
N TRP A 159 -9.70 -9.75 -28.38
CA TRP A 159 -10.11 -11.13 -28.07
C TRP A 159 -9.80 -12.12 -29.20
N SER A 160 -10.02 -11.72 -30.46
CA SER A 160 -9.90 -12.61 -31.61
C SER A 160 -8.46 -12.65 -32.11
N SER A 161 -8.04 -11.68 -32.92
CA SER A 161 -6.66 -11.60 -33.43
C SER A 161 -5.58 -11.52 -32.34
N ASN A 162 -5.95 -11.24 -31.06
CA ASN A 162 -4.97 -11.37 -29.99
C ASN A 162 -5.36 -12.16 -28.72
N MET A 163 -6.27 -13.14 -28.83
CA MET A 163 -6.10 -14.46 -28.20
C MET A 163 -5.85 -15.60 -29.24
N THR A 164 -5.32 -15.15 -30.40
CA THR A 164 -4.70 -15.81 -31.58
C THR A 164 -5.59 -16.57 -32.56
N GLY A 165 -6.75 -15.99 -32.81
CA GLY A 165 -7.54 -16.20 -34.02
C GLY A 165 -6.89 -15.77 -35.34
N ILE A 166 -7.59 -15.94 -36.48
CA ILE A 166 -7.04 -15.72 -37.84
C ILE A 166 -7.15 -14.24 -38.29
N GLU A 167 -8.25 -13.56 -37.98
CA GLU A 167 -8.52 -12.16 -38.36
C GLU A 167 -9.27 -11.42 -37.24
N GLN A 168 -9.14 -10.10 -37.15
CA GLN A 168 -9.84 -9.31 -36.13
C GLN A 168 -11.37 -9.28 -36.38
N ASN A 169 -12.12 -10.13 -35.67
CA ASN A 169 -13.58 -10.27 -35.80
C ASN A 169 -14.37 -9.26 -34.95
N TRP A 170 -15.70 -9.27 -35.07
CA TRP A 170 -16.59 -8.58 -34.14
C TRP A 170 -16.96 -9.51 -32.98
N GLY A 171 -16.90 -9.05 -31.73
CA GLY A 171 -17.37 -9.76 -30.55
C GLY A 171 -18.90 -9.78 -30.50
N HIS A 172 -19.48 -10.91 -30.13
CA HIS A 172 -20.94 -11.06 -29.96
C HIS A 172 -21.30 -11.54 -28.56
N ASP A 173 -20.48 -12.43 -27.97
CA ASP A 173 -20.74 -13.01 -26.65
C ASP A 173 -19.42 -13.47 -26.00
N MET A 174 -19.42 -13.56 -24.67
CA MET A 174 -18.34 -14.15 -23.89
C MET A 174 -18.89 -14.76 -22.60
N GLU A 175 -18.17 -15.72 -22.02
CA GLU A 175 -18.49 -16.26 -20.70
C GLU A 175 -17.23 -16.82 -20.02
N VAL A 176 -17.15 -16.62 -18.72
CA VAL A 176 -16.14 -17.17 -17.83
C VAL A 176 -16.60 -18.56 -17.39
N SER A 177 -15.69 -19.53 -17.45
CA SER A 177 -15.98 -20.89 -16.98
C SER A 177 -16.35 -20.87 -15.49
N ALA A 178 -17.25 -21.76 -15.05
CA ALA A 178 -17.72 -21.81 -13.66
C ALA A 178 -16.64 -21.93 -12.58
N ASN A 179 -15.42 -22.37 -12.92
CA ASN A 179 -14.28 -22.43 -12.01
C ASN A 179 -13.34 -21.20 -12.05
N GLY A 180 -13.70 -20.17 -12.82
CA GLY A 180 -12.95 -18.92 -12.97
C GLY A 180 -11.65 -19.00 -13.78
N ASN A 181 -11.24 -20.17 -14.27
CA ASN A 181 -9.88 -20.35 -14.82
C ASN A 181 -9.75 -20.08 -16.33
N ARG A 182 -10.85 -20.08 -17.07
CA ARG A 182 -10.86 -19.83 -18.52
C ARG A 182 -12.01 -18.92 -18.93
N VAL A 183 -11.82 -18.23 -20.05
CA VAL A 183 -12.85 -17.40 -20.69
C VAL A 183 -13.04 -17.87 -22.12
N VAL A 184 -14.29 -18.01 -22.57
CA VAL A 184 -14.63 -18.19 -23.98
C VAL A 184 -15.10 -16.87 -24.56
N PHE A 185 -14.59 -16.53 -25.73
CA PHE A 185 -15.06 -15.43 -26.55
C PHE A 185 -15.56 -15.97 -27.88
N CYS A 186 -16.64 -15.40 -28.41
CA CYS A 186 -17.09 -15.74 -29.75
C CYS A 186 -17.69 -14.56 -30.51
N GLY A 187 -17.67 -14.72 -31.83
CA GLY A 187 -18.17 -13.69 -32.72
C GLY A 187 -17.88 -13.99 -34.18
N GLY A 188 -17.90 -12.95 -35.01
CA GLY A 188 -17.65 -13.10 -36.45
C GLY A 188 -18.10 -11.91 -37.29
N ARG A 189 -17.70 -11.94 -38.57
CA ARG A 189 -18.15 -10.97 -39.58
C ARG A 189 -18.74 -11.69 -40.80
N PRO A 190 -19.70 -11.06 -41.52
CA PRO A 190 -20.27 -11.65 -42.74
C PRO A 190 -19.24 -12.01 -43.82
N SER A 191 -18.06 -11.37 -43.82
CA SER A 191 -16.99 -11.60 -44.79
C SER A 191 -16.01 -12.73 -44.43
N SER A 192 -15.81 -13.01 -43.14
CA SER A 192 -14.78 -13.93 -42.63
C SER A 192 -15.35 -15.19 -41.95
N GLY A 193 -16.65 -15.23 -41.67
CA GLY A 193 -17.27 -16.30 -40.88
C GLY A 193 -17.21 -15.99 -39.38
N GLY A 194 -17.30 -17.03 -38.55
CA GLY A 194 -17.24 -16.91 -37.10
C GLY A 194 -15.96 -17.46 -36.50
N GLU A 195 -15.75 -17.18 -35.22
CA GLU A 195 -14.58 -17.63 -34.48
C GLU A 195 -14.94 -17.84 -33.00
N ILE A 196 -14.32 -18.85 -32.41
CA ILE A 196 -14.38 -19.18 -30.99
C ILE A 196 -12.95 -19.14 -30.46
N VAL A 197 -12.72 -18.44 -29.35
CA VAL A 197 -11.42 -18.41 -28.69
C VAL A 197 -11.57 -18.67 -27.20
N VAL A 198 -10.80 -19.61 -26.67
CA VAL A 198 -10.73 -19.92 -25.24
C VAL A 198 -9.35 -19.51 -24.73
N VAL A 199 -9.27 -18.83 -23.60
CA VAL A 199 -8.02 -18.31 -23.01
C VAL A 199 -7.97 -18.51 -21.49
N ASP A 200 -6.77 -18.58 -20.91
CA ASP A 200 -6.60 -18.65 -19.45
C ASP A 200 -6.86 -17.28 -18.79
N THR A 201 -7.60 -17.29 -17.68
CA THR A 201 -7.85 -16.10 -16.85
C THR A 201 -6.56 -15.50 -16.27
N ALA A 202 -5.58 -16.35 -15.93
CA ALA A 202 -4.27 -15.89 -15.44
C ALA A 202 -3.54 -14.98 -16.45
N TYR A 203 -3.74 -15.20 -17.76
CA TYR A 203 -3.23 -14.29 -18.77
C TYR A 203 -3.96 -12.96 -18.75
N LEU A 204 -5.28 -12.93 -18.55
CA LEU A 204 -6.07 -11.70 -18.52
C LEU A 204 -5.73 -10.83 -17.31
N LEU A 205 -5.52 -11.46 -16.14
CA LEU A 205 -5.13 -10.81 -14.89
C LEU A 205 -3.66 -10.34 -14.83
N GLY A 206 -2.81 -10.78 -15.76
CA GLY A 206 -1.39 -10.38 -15.79
C GLY A 206 -0.50 -11.21 -14.88
N LEU A 207 -1.05 -12.28 -14.31
CA LEU A 207 -0.33 -13.26 -13.51
C LEU A 207 0.54 -14.20 -14.37
N SER A 208 0.29 -14.25 -15.69
CA SER A 208 1.05 -15.04 -16.67
C SER A 208 1.27 -14.27 -17.97
N THR A 209 2.45 -14.44 -18.57
CA THR A 209 2.73 -13.97 -19.95
C THR A 209 2.26 -14.96 -21.02
N GLU A 210 1.99 -16.22 -20.64
CA GLU A 210 1.47 -17.25 -21.55
C GLU A 210 -0.06 -17.20 -21.60
N LYS A 211 -0.62 -17.08 -22.80
CA LYS A 211 -2.08 -17.02 -23.05
C LYS A 211 -2.78 -18.36 -22.81
N ASN A 212 -2.09 -19.46 -23.13
CA ASN A 212 -2.66 -20.82 -23.18
C ASN A 212 -4.03 -20.88 -23.88
N SER A 213 -4.13 -20.20 -25.02
CA SER A 213 -5.36 -20.10 -25.78
C SER A 213 -5.50 -21.19 -26.85
N ILE A 214 -6.74 -21.52 -27.18
CA ILE A 214 -7.13 -22.34 -28.33
C ILE A 214 -8.22 -21.61 -29.11
N SER A 215 -8.17 -21.69 -30.44
CA SER A 215 -9.11 -20.99 -31.32
C SER A 215 -9.64 -21.90 -32.44
N LEU A 216 -10.90 -21.71 -32.82
CA LEU A 216 -11.54 -22.38 -33.94
C LEU A 216 -12.24 -21.39 -34.86
N GLN A 217 -11.89 -21.41 -36.16
CA GLN A 217 -12.63 -20.68 -37.19
C GLN A 217 -13.84 -21.49 -37.65
N THR A 218 -15.01 -20.87 -37.65
CA THR A 218 -16.27 -21.45 -38.12
C THR A 218 -16.69 -20.79 -39.45
N PRO A 219 -17.36 -21.53 -40.36
CA PRO A 219 -17.89 -20.96 -41.60
C PRO A 219 -19.09 -20.02 -41.35
N ASP A 220 -19.77 -20.20 -40.22
CA ASP A 220 -20.99 -19.53 -39.81
C ASP A 220 -20.66 -18.54 -38.67
N ILE A 221 -21.37 -17.40 -38.59
CA ILE A 221 -21.12 -16.41 -37.52
C ILE A 221 -21.59 -17.00 -36.18
N VAL A 222 -20.71 -17.02 -35.17
CA VAL A 222 -21.04 -17.43 -33.81
C VAL A 222 -21.66 -16.24 -33.08
N LYS A 223 -22.85 -16.42 -32.50
CA LYS A 223 -23.58 -15.34 -31.81
C LYS A 223 -23.63 -15.48 -30.29
N VAL A 224 -23.53 -16.72 -29.83
CA VAL A 224 -23.65 -17.12 -28.43
C VAL A 224 -22.66 -18.24 -28.21
N CYS A 225 -21.94 -18.20 -27.09
CA CYS A 225 -21.03 -19.25 -26.65
C CYS A 225 -21.17 -19.40 -25.14
N ARG A 226 -21.60 -20.59 -24.67
CA ARG A 226 -21.79 -20.84 -23.24
C ARG A 226 -21.11 -22.12 -22.75
N TRP A 227 -20.51 -22.07 -21.58
CA TRP A 227 -19.90 -23.18 -20.87
C TRP A 227 -20.94 -24.11 -20.27
N SER A 228 -20.70 -25.42 -20.33
CA SER A 228 -21.37 -26.36 -19.43
C SER A 228 -20.95 -26.07 -17.99
N GLU A 229 -21.82 -26.36 -17.01
CA GLU A 229 -21.54 -26.08 -15.59
C GLU A 229 -20.27 -26.76 -15.07
N ASP A 230 -19.88 -27.91 -15.64
CA ASP A 230 -18.64 -28.62 -15.29
C ASP A 230 -17.39 -28.12 -16.04
N GLY A 231 -17.56 -27.15 -16.93
CA GLY A 231 -16.51 -26.56 -17.75
C GLY A 231 -15.93 -27.49 -18.82
N THR A 232 -16.56 -28.61 -19.15
CA THR A 232 -16.01 -29.58 -20.11
C THR A 232 -16.41 -29.29 -21.55
N SER A 233 -17.54 -28.62 -21.78
CA SER A 233 -18.10 -28.39 -23.11
C SER A 233 -18.48 -26.92 -23.32
N ILE A 234 -18.46 -26.50 -24.59
CA ILE A 234 -18.91 -25.17 -25.02
C ILE A 234 -20.03 -25.35 -26.04
N ALA A 235 -21.20 -24.79 -25.78
CA ALA A 235 -22.32 -24.76 -26.71
C ALA A 235 -22.36 -23.44 -27.47
N THR A 236 -22.66 -23.48 -28.76
CA THR A 236 -22.76 -22.30 -29.62
C THR A 236 -24.06 -22.24 -30.42
N ILE A 237 -24.51 -21.02 -30.72
CA ILE A 237 -25.49 -20.76 -31.80
C ILE A 237 -24.77 -20.09 -32.96
N GLU A 238 -24.77 -20.78 -34.10
CA GLU A 238 -24.07 -20.37 -35.30
C GLU A 238 -25.04 -20.06 -36.44
N ARG A 239 -24.88 -18.87 -37.04
CA ARG A 239 -25.77 -18.35 -38.08
C ARG A 239 -25.31 -18.76 -39.46
N SER A 240 -26.12 -19.62 -40.09
CA SER A 240 -25.94 -20.04 -41.48
C SER A 240 -27.01 -19.46 -42.41
N SER A 241 -26.72 -19.42 -43.71
CA SER A 241 -27.69 -18.99 -44.74
C SER A 241 -28.97 -19.84 -44.83
N GLY A 242 -28.97 -21.05 -44.22
CA GLY A 242 -30.09 -21.99 -44.24
C GLY A 242 -30.94 -22.01 -42.96
N GLY A 243 -30.60 -21.20 -41.96
CA GLY A 243 -31.14 -21.27 -40.59
C GLY A 243 -30.01 -21.51 -39.58
N ASP A 244 -30.22 -21.11 -38.33
CA ASP A 244 -29.18 -21.23 -37.31
C ASP A 244 -28.98 -22.69 -36.86
N SER A 245 -27.77 -23.01 -36.44
CA SER A 245 -27.37 -24.34 -35.96
C SER A 245 -26.77 -24.25 -34.56
N ILE A 246 -27.00 -25.29 -33.76
CA ILE A 246 -26.43 -25.46 -32.43
C ILE A 246 -25.29 -26.46 -32.53
N ARG A 247 -24.10 -26.07 -32.06
CA ARG A 247 -22.93 -26.96 -32.01
C ARG A 247 -22.42 -27.06 -30.59
N ILE A 248 -21.94 -28.24 -30.22
CA ILE A 248 -21.27 -28.47 -28.95
C ILE A 248 -19.82 -28.84 -29.26
N TYR A 249 -18.90 -28.22 -28.54
CA TYR A 249 -17.46 -28.41 -28.68
C TYR A 249 -16.87 -28.91 -27.37
N ASP A 250 -15.86 -29.76 -27.45
CA ASP A 250 -14.99 -30.06 -26.31
C ASP A 250 -14.17 -28.80 -25.96
N SER A 251 -14.18 -28.39 -24.69
CA SER A 251 -13.57 -27.12 -24.25
C SER A 251 -12.06 -27.05 -24.41
N VAL A 252 -11.37 -28.20 -24.45
CA VAL A 252 -9.91 -28.27 -24.49
C VAL A 252 -9.40 -28.37 -25.92
N THR A 253 -10.10 -29.10 -26.78
CA THR A 253 -9.68 -29.39 -28.15
C THR A 253 -10.45 -28.59 -29.21
N LEU A 254 -11.60 -28.01 -28.85
CA LEU A 254 -12.59 -27.44 -29.76
C LEU A 254 -13.02 -28.40 -30.87
N GLU A 255 -12.94 -29.72 -30.64
CA GLU A 255 -13.53 -30.71 -31.54
C GLU A 255 -15.05 -30.74 -31.38
N GLN A 256 -15.78 -30.68 -32.50
CA GLN A 256 -17.24 -30.70 -32.49
C GLN A 256 -17.74 -32.09 -32.07
N THR A 257 -18.47 -32.16 -30.96
CA THR A 257 -19.07 -33.39 -30.44
C THR A 257 -20.49 -33.60 -30.97
N THR A 258 -21.28 -32.52 -31.07
CA THR A 258 -22.69 -32.55 -31.45
C THR A 258 -23.04 -31.44 -32.45
N LEU A 259 -23.95 -31.73 -33.38
CA LEU A 259 -24.52 -30.76 -34.32
C LEU A 259 -26.04 -30.94 -34.40
N HIS A 260 -26.78 -29.88 -34.12
CA HIS A 260 -28.23 -29.81 -34.25
C HIS A 260 -28.64 -28.62 -35.13
N ASN A 261 -29.45 -28.85 -36.17
CA ASN A 261 -29.93 -27.76 -37.04
C ASN A 261 -31.31 -27.31 -36.59
N ILE A 262 -31.49 -26.01 -36.38
CA ILE A 262 -32.82 -25.42 -36.17
C ILE A 262 -33.55 -25.37 -37.52
N ALA A 263 -34.87 -25.36 -37.51
CA ALA A 263 -35.69 -25.38 -38.72
C ALA A 263 -35.30 -24.25 -39.72
N THR A 264 -35.42 -24.54 -41.02
CA THR A 264 -35.01 -23.61 -42.08
C THR A 264 -35.67 -22.23 -41.96
N GLY A 265 -34.85 -21.18 -42.03
CA GLY A 265 -35.31 -19.78 -41.89
C GLY A 265 -35.63 -19.35 -40.46
N SER A 266 -35.24 -20.13 -39.46
CA SER A 266 -35.37 -19.79 -38.03
C SER A 266 -34.10 -19.13 -37.50
N SER A 267 -34.25 -18.33 -36.45
CA SER A 267 -33.15 -17.63 -35.78
C SER A 267 -33.09 -18.01 -34.30
N GLY A 268 -31.95 -18.50 -33.82
CA GLY A 268 -31.68 -18.66 -32.39
C GLY A 268 -31.39 -17.32 -31.71
N TRP A 269 -31.70 -17.20 -30.42
CA TRP A 269 -31.47 -15.98 -29.64
C TRP A 269 -30.49 -16.23 -28.52
N HIS A 270 -30.73 -17.26 -27.73
CA HIS A 270 -29.90 -17.58 -26.59
C HIS A 270 -29.97 -19.08 -26.27
N LEU A 271 -28.96 -19.58 -25.58
CA LEU A 271 -28.89 -20.94 -25.08
C LEU A 271 -28.39 -20.92 -23.66
N ASP A 272 -28.78 -21.91 -22.85
CA ASP A 272 -28.21 -22.08 -21.52
C ASP A 272 -28.21 -23.55 -21.12
N TRP A 273 -27.26 -23.92 -20.27
CA TRP A 273 -27.06 -25.30 -19.82
C TRP A 273 -27.91 -25.62 -18.59
N LYS A 274 -28.30 -26.89 -18.47
CA LYS A 274 -28.85 -27.48 -17.25
C LYS A 274 -27.90 -28.59 -16.84
N GLY A 275 -27.05 -28.35 -15.85
CA GLY A 275 -25.98 -29.27 -15.49
C GLY A 275 -24.92 -29.39 -16.58
N SER A 276 -24.24 -30.54 -16.63
CA SER A 276 -23.11 -30.78 -17.53
C SER A 276 -23.49 -31.23 -18.94
N SER A 277 -24.74 -31.67 -19.16
CA SER A 277 -25.08 -32.40 -20.39
C SER A 277 -26.44 -32.08 -21.02
N GLN A 278 -27.31 -31.34 -20.34
CA GLN A 278 -28.58 -30.91 -20.91
C GLN A 278 -28.52 -29.42 -21.22
N TYR A 279 -29.23 -28.97 -22.26
CA TYR A 279 -29.24 -27.55 -22.61
C TYR A 279 -30.58 -27.15 -23.23
N SER A 280 -30.95 -25.89 -23.04
CA SER A 280 -32.12 -25.28 -23.67
C SER A 280 -31.70 -24.24 -24.68
N VAL A 281 -32.49 -24.10 -25.74
CA VAL A 281 -32.26 -23.08 -26.77
C VAL A 281 -33.57 -22.34 -27.05
N ALA A 282 -33.49 -21.01 -26.98
CA ALA A 282 -34.55 -20.10 -27.39
C ALA A 282 -34.35 -19.68 -28.86
N TRP A 283 -35.40 -19.80 -29.67
CA TRP A 283 -35.34 -19.48 -31.10
C TRP A 283 -36.71 -19.11 -31.66
N THR A 284 -36.74 -18.39 -32.78
CA THR A 284 -37.96 -17.98 -33.48
C THR A 284 -38.04 -18.63 -34.85
N LYS A 285 -39.19 -19.20 -35.19
CA LYS A 285 -39.47 -19.78 -36.50
C LYS A 285 -39.52 -18.70 -37.59
N SER A 286 -39.41 -19.13 -38.85
CA SER A 286 -39.71 -18.26 -40.00
C SER A 286 -41.15 -17.72 -40.03
N SER A 287 -42.08 -18.32 -39.28
CA SER A 287 -43.45 -17.82 -39.08
C SER A 287 -43.56 -16.70 -38.04
N GLY A 288 -42.50 -16.40 -37.30
CA GLY A 288 -42.50 -15.42 -36.20
C GLY A 288 -42.87 -15.97 -34.82
N GLU A 289 -43.20 -17.25 -34.71
CA GLU A 289 -43.50 -17.90 -33.42
C GLU A 289 -42.21 -18.21 -32.66
N SER A 290 -42.15 -17.80 -31.39
CA SER A 290 -41.02 -18.03 -30.49
C SER A 290 -41.15 -19.36 -29.75
N VAL A 291 -40.01 -19.99 -29.49
CA VAL A 291 -39.92 -21.40 -29.09
C VAL A 291 -38.77 -21.59 -28.14
N ILE A 292 -38.98 -22.44 -27.13
CA ILE A 292 -37.89 -23.04 -26.36
C ILE A 292 -37.86 -24.54 -26.62
N SER A 293 -36.67 -25.05 -26.91
CA SER A 293 -36.40 -26.48 -27.10
C SER A 293 -35.36 -26.93 -26.08
N HIS A 294 -35.67 -28.00 -25.35
CA HIS A 294 -34.76 -28.59 -24.38
C HIS A 294 -34.21 -29.92 -24.90
N PHE A 295 -32.90 -30.09 -24.80
CA PHE A 295 -32.16 -31.22 -25.34
C PHE A 295 -31.46 -31.99 -24.23
N ARG A 296 -31.43 -33.32 -24.39
CA ARG A 296 -30.66 -34.24 -23.55
C ARG A 296 -29.19 -34.28 -23.97
N GLU A 297 -28.39 -34.97 -23.16
CA GLU A 297 -26.98 -35.30 -23.41
C GLU A 297 -26.70 -35.90 -24.79
N ASP A 298 -27.62 -36.72 -25.32
CA ASP A 298 -27.46 -37.33 -26.64
C ASP A 298 -27.96 -36.44 -27.80
N GLY A 299 -28.30 -35.18 -27.51
CA GLY A 299 -28.83 -34.20 -28.45
C GLY A 299 -30.29 -34.47 -28.87
N GLN A 300 -30.97 -35.44 -28.25
CA GLN A 300 -32.39 -35.66 -28.52
C GLN A 300 -33.25 -34.60 -27.85
N LEU A 301 -34.24 -34.11 -28.61
CA LEU A 301 -35.26 -33.20 -28.12
C LEU A 301 -36.10 -33.89 -27.04
N GLU A 302 -36.07 -33.34 -25.84
CA GLU A 302 -36.87 -33.80 -24.71
C GLU A 302 -38.26 -33.19 -24.71
N TRP A 303 -38.31 -31.86 -24.76
CA TRP A 303 -39.56 -31.13 -24.87
C TRP A 303 -39.39 -29.88 -25.72
N TYR A 304 -40.53 -29.41 -26.19
CA TYR A 304 -40.68 -28.28 -27.08
C TYR A 304 -41.84 -27.44 -26.55
N SER A 305 -41.57 -26.18 -26.20
CA SER A 305 -42.55 -25.25 -25.62
C SER A 305 -42.75 -24.05 -26.55
N PRO A 306 -43.86 -24.00 -27.32
CA PRO A 306 -44.20 -22.83 -28.11
C PRO A 306 -44.65 -21.69 -27.19
N LEU A 307 -44.20 -20.49 -27.47
CA LEU A 307 -44.51 -19.28 -26.71
C LEU A 307 -45.32 -18.32 -27.59
N GLU A 308 -46.26 -17.63 -26.95
CA GLU A 308 -47.02 -16.56 -27.61
C GLU A 308 -46.18 -15.28 -27.68
N GLU A 309 -45.28 -15.13 -26.71
CA GLU A 309 -44.39 -14.00 -26.48
C GLU A 309 -43.02 -14.22 -27.12
N ASN A 310 -42.35 -13.13 -27.48
CA ASN A 310 -40.98 -13.19 -28.00
C ASN A 310 -39.96 -13.37 -26.87
N VAL A 311 -38.89 -14.12 -27.14
CA VAL A 311 -37.84 -14.43 -26.15
C VAL A 311 -36.56 -13.69 -26.50
N SER A 312 -35.88 -13.15 -25.49
CA SER A 312 -34.58 -12.50 -25.60
C SER A 312 -33.45 -13.30 -24.97
N ARG A 313 -33.62 -13.73 -23.70
CA ARG A 313 -32.61 -14.41 -22.89
C ARG A 313 -33.24 -15.57 -22.11
N ILE A 314 -32.45 -16.58 -21.76
CA ILE A 314 -32.88 -17.71 -20.92
C ILE A 314 -31.78 -18.06 -19.91
N ALA A 315 -32.14 -18.52 -18.72
CA ALA A 315 -31.20 -19.10 -17.76
C ALA A 315 -31.85 -20.20 -16.91
N TRP A 316 -31.11 -21.26 -16.64
CA TRP A 316 -31.50 -22.39 -15.81
C TRP A 316 -31.05 -22.20 -14.38
N SER A 317 -31.93 -22.56 -13.45
CA SER A 317 -31.55 -22.79 -12.05
C SER A 317 -31.66 -24.29 -11.75
N VAL A 318 -30.58 -24.85 -11.23
CA VAL A 318 -30.50 -26.18 -10.65
C VAL A 318 -31.26 -26.24 -9.32
N LEU A 319 -31.21 -25.17 -8.50
CA LEU A 319 -31.89 -25.09 -7.20
C LEU A 319 -33.40 -25.21 -7.33
N THR A 320 -33.99 -24.46 -8.27
CA THR A 320 -35.44 -24.45 -8.49
C THR A 320 -35.90 -25.44 -9.57
N ASP A 321 -34.96 -26.12 -10.23
CA ASP A 321 -35.19 -27.00 -11.39
C ASP A 321 -36.13 -26.35 -12.43
N SER A 322 -35.89 -25.08 -12.72
CA SER A 322 -36.75 -24.22 -13.54
C SER A 322 -35.92 -23.39 -14.52
N LEU A 323 -36.51 -23.10 -15.69
CA LEU A 323 -35.94 -22.23 -16.69
C LEU A 323 -36.61 -20.85 -16.63
N TYR A 324 -35.81 -19.81 -16.49
CA TYR A 324 -36.24 -18.42 -16.47
C TYR A 324 -36.02 -17.83 -17.85
N VAL A 325 -37.02 -17.09 -18.34
CA VAL A 325 -37.10 -16.64 -19.72
C VAL A 325 -37.39 -15.14 -19.73
N GLY A 326 -36.43 -14.35 -20.19
CA GLY A 326 -36.61 -12.94 -20.47
C GLY A 326 -37.46 -12.77 -21.73
N LEU A 327 -38.54 -12.00 -21.62
CA LEU A 327 -39.44 -11.73 -22.73
C LEU A 327 -39.14 -10.37 -23.39
N LEU A 328 -39.18 -10.38 -24.72
CA LEU A 328 -39.03 -9.20 -25.59
C LEU A 328 -40.38 -8.50 -25.75
N ASP A 329 -40.39 -7.16 -25.74
CA ASP A 329 -41.58 -6.29 -25.82
C ASP A 329 -42.64 -6.48 -24.72
N GLU A 330 -42.37 -7.33 -23.73
CA GLU A 330 -43.29 -7.64 -22.63
C GLU A 330 -42.81 -7.13 -21.27
N GLY A 331 -41.50 -6.92 -21.10
CA GLY A 331 -40.90 -6.47 -19.84
C GLY A 331 -41.01 -7.44 -18.68
N GLN A 332 -41.24 -8.72 -18.99
CA GLN A 332 -41.56 -9.75 -18.02
C GLN A 332 -40.58 -10.91 -18.11
N VAL A 333 -40.37 -11.55 -16.96
CA VAL A 333 -39.70 -12.85 -16.84
C VAL A 333 -40.76 -13.94 -16.71
N LEU A 334 -40.65 -14.96 -17.54
CA LEU A 334 -41.48 -16.16 -17.51
C LEU A 334 -40.68 -17.31 -16.88
N LYS A 335 -41.28 -17.98 -15.90
CA LYS A 335 -40.74 -19.21 -15.29
C LYS A 335 -41.39 -20.43 -15.95
N LEU A 336 -40.57 -21.29 -16.53
CA LEU A 336 -40.95 -22.63 -17.00
C LEU A 336 -40.43 -23.67 -16.02
N ASP A 337 -41.20 -24.73 -15.77
CA ASP A 337 -40.68 -25.87 -15.00
C ASP A 337 -39.75 -26.76 -15.85
N ALA A 338 -39.14 -27.77 -15.23
CA ALA A 338 -38.29 -28.74 -15.91
C ALA A 338 -38.97 -29.51 -17.06
N THR A 339 -40.31 -29.48 -17.16
CA THR A 339 -41.08 -30.13 -18.23
C THR A 339 -41.45 -29.17 -19.38
N GLY A 340 -41.12 -27.88 -19.24
CA GLY A 340 -41.44 -26.83 -20.19
C GLY A 340 -42.84 -26.23 -20.04
N GLU A 341 -43.55 -26.54 -18.95
CA GLU A 341 -44.86 -25.95 -18.64
C GLU A 341 -44.68 -24.54 -18.05
N LYS A 342 -45.54 -23.60 -18.46
CA LYS A 342 -45.55 -22.23 -17.92
C LYS A 342 -46.03 -22.26 -16.47
N VAL A 343 -45.17 -21.89 -15.53
CA VAL A 343 -45.50 -21.83 -14.10
C VAL A 343 -46.08 -20.47 -13.74
N GLU A 344 -45.31 -19.42 -13.99
CA GLU A 344 -45.65 -18.06 -13.58
C GLU A 344 -44.93 -17.05 -14.46
N LYS A 345 -45.53 -15.87 -14.67
CA LYS A 345 -44.95 -14.76 -15.42
C LYS A 345 -45.10 -13.48 -14.61
N LYS A 346 -44.00 -12.79 -14.35
CA LYS A 346 -43.93 -11.57 -13.52
C LYS A 346 -42.92 -10.60 -14.09
N GLY A 347 -43.01 -9.34 -13.71
CA GLY A 347 -41.97 -8.36 -13.98
C GLY A 347 -42.43 -7.12 -14.71
N TRP A 348 -41.58 -6.11 -14.63
CA TRP A 348 -41.84 -4.83 -15.24
C TRP A 348 -40.52 -4.13 -15.60
N HIS A 349 -39.99 -4.47 -16.76
CA HIS A 349 -39.11 -3.56 -17.50
C HIS A 349 -39.98 -2.68 -18.40
N ALA A 350 -40.01 -1.36 -18.20
CA ALA A 350 -40.86 -0.47 -18.97
C ALA A 350 -40.24 0.90 -19.20
N TYR A 351 -40.34 1.40 -20.44
CA TYR A 351 -39.85 2.71 -20.83
C TYR A 351 -41.00 3.63 -21.25
N ARG A 352 -41.10 4.80 -20.61
CA ARG A 352 -42.05 5.88 -20.93
C ARG A 352 -43.48 5.39 -21.26
N ASN A 353 -44.05 4.55 -20.39
CA ASN A 353 -45.41 3.99 -20.48
C ASN A 353 -45.60 2.94 -21.59
N SER A 354 -44.52 2.27 -22.02
CA SER A 354 -44.56 1.09 -22.88
C SER A 354 -43.68 -0.02 -22.30
N ARG A 355 -44.13 -1.27 -22.41
CA ARG A 355 -43.33 -2.45 -22.04
C ARG A 355 -41.99 -2.39 -22.78
N SER A 356 -40.90 -2.65 -22.06
CA SER A 356 -39.53 -2.65 -22.55
C SER A 356 -39.00 -4.09 -22.57
N ASP A 357 -37.98 -4.37 -23.36
CA ASP A 357 -37.36 -5.70 -23.37
C ASP A 357 -36.69 -6.02 -22.04
N VAL A 358 -36.80 -7.28 -21.59
CA VAL A 358 -35.77 -7.88 -20.73
C VAL A 358 -34.59 -8.24 -21.63
N ARG A 359 -33.41 -7.65 -21.45
CA ARG A 359 -32.27 -7.81 -22.37
C ARG A 359 -31.28 -8.87 -21.95
N ALA A 360 -30.99 -8.91 -20.66
CA ALA A 360 -30.21 -9.97 -20.06
C ALA A 360 -30.80 -10.36 -18.72
N LEU A 361 -30.44 -11.56 -18.31
CA LEU A 361 -30.74 -12.11 -17.00
C LEU A 361 -29.59 -13.03 -16.63
N ASP A 362 -29.23 -13.02 -15.36
CA ASP A 362 -28.15 -13.83 -14.82
C ASP A 362 -28.52 -14.30 -13.41
N ILE A 363 -28.14 -15.54 -13.08
CA ILE A 363 -28.49 -16.21 -11.83
C ILE A 363 -27.26 -16.21 -10.95
N ASP A 364 -27.43 -15.81 -9.68
CA ASP A 364 -26.31 -15.77 -8.74
C ASP A 364 -25.76 -17.19 -8.49
N ALA A 365 -24.48 -17.35 -8.17
CA ALA A 365 -23.94 -18.71 -7.97
C ALA A 365 -24.43 -19.40 -6.68
N GLY A 366 -25.16 -18.70 -5.80
CA GLY A 366 -25.93 -19.31 -4.70
C GLY A 366 -27.29 -19.86 -5.16
N GLU A 367 -27.71 -19.52 -6.38
CA GLU A 367 -28.96 -19.85 -7.06
C GLU A 367 -30.25 -19.46 -6.32
N ASN A 368 -30.16 -18.54 -5.36
CA ASN A 368 -31.33 -18.04 -4.64
C ASN A 368 -31.85 -16.71 -5.22
N GLN A 369 -31.03 -16.03 -6.02
CA GLN A 369 -31.28 -14.74 -6.63
C GLN A 369 -31.01 -14.77 -8.13
N MET A 370 -31.65 -13.85 -8.83
CA MET A 370 -31.40 -13.59 -10.25
C MET A 370 -31.50 -12.09 -10.48
N ALA A 371 -30.70 -11.57 -11.40
CA ALA A 371 -30.79 -10.20 -11.87
C ALA A 371 -31.41 -10.20 -13.27
N SER A 372 -32.23 -9.20 -13.58
CA SER A 372 -32.64 -8.90 -14.95
C SER A 372 -32.46 -7.43 -15.26
N VAL A 373 -32.08 -7.14 -16.51
CA VAL A 373 -31.86 -5.78 -17.00
C VAL A 373 -32.62 -5.54 -18.30
N GLY A 374 -32.99 -4.30 -18.59
CA GLY A 374 -33.82 -3.96 -19.75
C GLY A 374 -33.46 -2.65 -20.44
N GLN A 375 -34.12 -2.37 -21.56
CA GLN A 375 -33.93 -1.09 -22.29
C GLN A 375 -34.44 0.12 -21.54
N ASP A 376 -35.23 -0.11 -20.50
CA ASP A 376 -35.64 0.94 -19.62
C ASP A 376 -34.47 1.48 -18.79
N GLY A 377 -33.40 0.69 -18.60
CA GLY A 377 -32.23 0.98 -17.75
C GLY A 377 -32.39 0.50 -16.30
N THR A 378 -33.47 -0.24 -16.03
CA THR A 378 -33.78 -0.79 -14.72
C THR A 378 -33.02 -2.10 -14.51
N VAL A 379 -32.56 -2.30 -13.28
CA VAL A 379 -32.06 -3.58 -12.79
C VAL A 379 -33.03 -4.10 -11.74
N VAL A 380 -33.56 -5.30 -11.98
CA VAL A 380 -34.49 -5.97 -11.07
C VAL A 380 -33.79 -7.18 -10.46
N ILE A 381 -33.87 -7.30 -9.14
CA ILE A 381 -33.37 -8.46 -8.40
C ILE A 381 -34.55 -9.32 -7.98
N TRP A 382 -34.42 -10.61 -8.25
CA TRP A 382 -35.47 -11.60 -8.09
C TRP A 382 -35.12 -12.58 -7.00
N SER A 383 -36.00 -12.76 -6.02
CA SER A 383 -35.98 -13.95 -5.17
C SER A 383 -36.47 -15.13 -6.00
N MET A 384 -35.64 -16.14 -6.19
CA MET A 384 -35.95 -17.31 -7.00
C MET A 384 -36.88 -18.30 -6.29
N VAL A 385 -36.85 -18.26 -4.95
CA VAL A 385 -37.69 -19.11 -4.07
C VAL A 385 -39.16 -18.74 -4.20
N ASP A 386 -39.48 -17.44 -4.09
CA ASP A 386 -40.87 -16.94 -4.14
C ASP A 386 -41.24 -16.34 -5.51
N PHE A 387 -40.27 -16.29 -6.43
CA PHE A 387 -40.37 -15.63 -7.73
C PHE A 387 -40.96 -14.23 -7.61
N GLN A 388 -40.30 -13.38 -6.83
CA GLN A 388 -40.68 -11.98 -6.61
C GLN A 388 -39.50 -11.08 -6.96
N GLY A 389 -39.75 -10.08 -7.79
CA GLY A 389 -38.75 -9.09 -8.19
C GLY A 389 -38.90 -7.80 -7.41
N TYR A 390 -37.81 -7.08 -7.21
CA TYR A 390 -37.79 -5.68 -6.78
C TYR A 390 -36.79 -4.89 -7.63
N PRO A 391 -37.09 -3.62 -7.98
CA PRO A 391 -36.15 -2.77 -8.68
C PRO A 391 -35.03 -2.36 -7.71
N ALA A 392 -33.82 -2.89 -7.93
CA ALA A 392 -32.63 -2.51 -7.16
C ALA A 392 -31.99 -1.23 -7.71
N HIS A 393 -31.98 -1.09 -9.03
CA HIS A 393 -31.66 0.18 -9.68
C HIS A 393 -32.73 0.52 -10.68
N ASP A 394 -33.06 1.81 -10.77
CA ASP A 394 -34.09 2.30 -11.66
C ASP A 394 -33.64 3.63 -12.29
N SER A 395 -33.58 3.61 -13.61
CA SER A 395 -33.25 4.69 -14.55
C SER A 395 -34.45 5.56 -14.90
N SER A 396 -35.63 5.25 -14.37
CA SER A 396 -36.83 6.03 -14.62
C SER A 396 -36.69 7.44 -14.06
N ILE A 397 -37.44 8.35 -14.66
CA ILE A 397 -37.37 9.77 -14.32
C ILE A 397 -37.65 9.96 -12.82
N MET A 398 -36.71 10.55 -12.10
CA MET A 398 -36.94 10.94 -10.71
C MET A 398 -38.08 11.96 -10.66
N ARG A 399 -39.12 11.65 -9.89
CA ARG A 399 -40.37 12.45 -9.86
C ARG A 399 -40.37 13.46 -8.73
N GLU A 400 -39.93 13.03 -7.56
CA GLU A 400 -39.92 13.84 -6.34
C GLU A 400 -38.87 13.32 -5.37
N PHE A 401 -38.50 14.19 -4.45
CA PHE A 401 -37.42 14.04 -3.51
C PHE A 401 -37.85 14.73 -2.22
N GLU A 402 -37.66 14.06 -1.08
CA GLU A 402 -38.01 14.64 0.21
C GLU A 402 -37.00 14.22 1.29
N ILE A 403 -36.50 15.20 2.05
CA ILE A 403 -35.62 14.98 3.20
C ILE A 403 -36.45 14.64 4.44
N SER A 404 -36.02 13.63 5.18
CA SER A 404 -36.64 13.27 6.46
C SER A 404 -36.51 14.38 7.51
N PRO A 405 -37.45 14.50 8.46
CA PRO A 405 -37.39 15.48 9.54
C PRO A 405 -36.10 15.43 10.38
N SER A 406 -35.47 14.25 10.48
CA SER A 406 -34.18 14.05 11.16
C SER A 406 -32.94 14.50 10.36
N GLU A 407 -33.09 14.85 9.09
CA GLU A 407 -31.99 15.10 8.13
C GLU A 407 -30.98 13.93 8.00
N ALA A 408 -31.41 12.71 8.35
CA ALA A 408 -30.60 11.50 8.21
C ALA A 408 -30.92 10.73 6.92
N LEU A 409 -32.20 10.72 6.54
CA LEU A 409 -32.73 9.95 5.42
C LEU A 409 -33.26 10.83 4.29
N VAL A 410 -33.21 10.30 3.08
CA VAL A 410 -33.84 10.88 1.89
C VAL A 410 -34.75 9.86 1.22
N ALA A 411 -35.96 10.28 0.86
CA ALA A 411 -36.90 9.49 0.07
C ALA A 411 -36.86 9.97 -1.39
N ILE A 412 -36.61 9.04 -2.30
CA ILE A 412 -36.51 9.30 -3.74
C ILE A 412 -37.63 8.56 -4.46
N ALA A 413 -38.56 9.32 -5.03
CA ALA A 413 -39.69 8.80 -5.78
C ALA A 413 -39.33 8.64 -7.26
N LYS A 414 -39.49 7.42 -7.79
CA LYS A 414 -39.09 7.07 -9.15
C LYS A 414 -40.31 6.81 -10.06
N GLY A 415 -40.11 7.01 -11.36
CA GLY A 415 -41.12 6.83 -12.39
C GLY A 415 -41.57 5.38 -12.63
N SER A 416 -40.88 4.38 -12.06
CA SER A 416 -41.24 2.95 -12.15
C SER A 416 -42.33 2.51 -11.17
N GLY A 417 -42.78 3.39 -10.27
CA GLY A 417 -43.67 3.02 -9.16
C GLY A 417 -42.92 2.47 -7.94
N SER A 418 -41.64 2.83 -7.80
CA SER A 418 -40.83 2.54 -6.62
C SER A 418 -40.42 3.82 -5.88
N LEU A 419 -40.16 3.66 -4.59
CA LEU A 419 -39.56 4.66 -3.72
C LEU A 419 -38.40 4.03 -2.96
N SER A 420 -37.23 4.65 -3.05
CA SER A 420 -36.05 4.26 -2.26
C SER A 420 -35.84 5.23 -1.09
N ILE A 421 -35.59 4.69 0.10
CA ILE A 421 -35.16 5.42 1.29
C ILE A 421 -33.66 5.20 1.44
N ASN A 422 -32.87 6.28 1.40
CA ASN A 422 -31.41 6.22 1.45
C ASN A 422 -30.87 7.00 2.65
N ASP A 423 -29.73 6.56 3.18
CA ASP A 423 -28.95 7.32 4.17
C ASP A 423 -28.14 8.43 3.48
N ILE A 424 -28.28 9.66 3.97
CA ILE A 424 -27.66 10.83 3.35
C ILE A 424 -26.13 10.84 3.49
N LYS A 425 -25.55 10.17 4.50
CA LYS A 425 -24.11 10.22 4.77
C LYS A 425 -23.33 9.13 4.03
N SER A 426 -23.89 7.93 4.00
CA SER A 426 -23.27 6.76 3.39
C SER A 426 -23.73 6.50 1.97
N GLY A 427 -24.79 7.16 1.50
CA GLY A 427 -25.38 6.90 0.19
C GLY A 427 -26.12 5.55 0.09
N ARG A 428 -26.11 4.75 1.16
CA ARG A 428 -26.70 3.42 1.22
C ARG A 428 -28.22 3.47 1.07
N GLU A 429 -28.76 2.58 0.24
CA GLU A 429 -30.20 2.31 0.22
C GLU A 429 -30.57 1.49 1.47
N ILE A 430 -31.48 2.01 2.29
CA ILE A 430 -31.96 1.38 3.53
C ILE A 430 -33.23 0.57 3.29
N GLN A 431 -34.07 1.04 2.38
CA GLN A 431 -35.32 0.36 2.07
C GLN A 431 -35.84 0.75 0.70
N SER A 432 -36.46 -0.21 0.02
CA SER A 432 -37.21 0.00 -1.21
C SER A 432 -38.67 -0.39 -1.03
N CYS A 433 -39.58 0.50 -1.39
CA CYS A 433 -41.01 0.28 -1.36
C CYS A 433 -41.59 0.38 -2.75
N VAL A 434 -42.29 -0.67 -3.18
CA VAL A 434 -42.94 -0.76 -4.48
C VAL A 434 -44.45 -0.78 -4.33
N HIS A 435 -45.12 -0.36 -5.39
CA HIS A 435 -46.57 -0.52 -5.52
C HIS A 435 -47.00 -1.99 -5.27
N PRO A 436 -48.09 -2.29 -4.52
CA PRO A 436 -48.48 -3.66 -4.19
C PRO A 436 -48.80 -4.58 -5.39
N ASN A 437 -49.19 -3.98 -6.52
CA ASN A 437 -49.43 -4.70 -7.78
C ASN A 437 -48.22 -4.68 -8.72
N TRP A 438 -47.04 -4.26 -8.25
CA TRP A 438 -45.84 -4.25 -9.06
C TRP A 438 -45.52 -5.67 -9.55
N GLY A 439 -45.24 -5.81 -10.85
CA GLY A 439 -44.98 -7.10 -11.49
C GLY A 439 -46.21 -7.93 -11.88
N ASP A 440 -47.45 -7.44 -11.66
CA ASP A 440 -48.66 -8.08 -12.18
C ASP A 440 -48.80 -7.92 -13.71
N SER A 441 -49.55 -8.83 -14.33
CA SER A 441 -49.82 -8.92 -15.76
C SER A 441 -50.77 -7.84 -16.32
N SER A 442 -51.44 -7.09 -15.45
CA SER A 442 -52.42 -6.04 -15.80
C SER A 442 -51.75 -4.73 -16.30
N GLN A 443 -52.48 -3.86 -16.99
CA GLN A 443 -51.93 -2.65 -17.64
C GLN A 443 -51.32 -1.64 -16.65
N ASP A 444 -50.38 -0.81 -17.15
CA ASP A 444 -49.64 0.32 -16.54
C ASP A 444 -49.58 0.36 -15.00
N VAL A 445 -48.43 -0.02 -14.42
CA VAL A 445 -48.17 0.16 -12.99
C VAL A 445 -48.22 1.66 -12.65
N PRO A 446 -49.00 2.06 -11.63
CA PRO A 446 -49.04 3.43 -11.15
C PRO A 446 -47.67 3.90 -10.70
N TYR A 447 -47.20 5.05 -11.23
CA TYR A 447 -45.94 5.63 -10.77
C TYR A 447 -46.13 6.47 -9.51
N VAL A 448 -45.05 6.67 -8.75
CA VAL A 448 -45.08 7.56 -7.58
C VAL A 448 -45.21 9.00 -8.05
N LYS A 449 -46.29 9.66 -7.62
CA LYS A 449 -46.61 11.04 -7.95
C LYS A 449 -46.29 12.01 -6.82
N SER A 450 -46.38 11.54 -5.58
CA SER A 450 -46.17 12.36 -4.41
C SER A 450 -45.45 11.61 -3.29
N VAL A 451 -44.53 12.23 -2.57
CA VAL A 451 -43.97 11.72 -1.31
C VAL A 451 -43.90 12.83 -0.25
N LYS A 452 -44.30 12.51 0.99
CA LYS A 452 -44.08 13.36 2.17
C LYS A 452 -43.68 12.53 3.38
N TRP A 453 -42.88 13.10 4.27
CA TRP A 453 -42.53 12.46 5.54
C TRP A 453 -43.55 12.75 6.63
N LEU A 454 -43.72 11.78 7.52
CA LEU A 454 -44.50 11.91 8.72
C LEU A 454 -43.83 11.17 9.88
N VAL A 455 -43.98 11.69 11.10
CA VAL A 455 -43.56 10.99 12.32
C VAL A 455 -44.79 10.40 13.00
N ASP A 456 -44.86 9.07 13.07
CA ASP A 456 -45.92 8.33 13.77
C ASP A 456 -45.31 7.41 14.83
N ASP A 457 -45.74 7.59 16.08
CA ASP A 457 -45.24 6.87 17.25
C ASP A 457 -43.70 6.84 17.39
N GLY A 458 -43.03 7.90 16.91
CA GLY A 458 -41.57 8.08 16.97
C GLY A 458 -40.81 7.48 15.78
N LEU A 459 -41.50 6.89 14.81
CA LEU A 459 -40.91 6.38 13.57
C LEU A 459 -41.18 7.34 12.42
N GLU A 460 -40.15 7.61 11.61
CA GLU A 460 -40.27 8.36 10.36
C GLU A 460 -40.81 7.45 9.26
N LYS A 461 -41.92 7.88 8.64
CA LYS A 461 -42.61 7.15 7.57
C LYS A 461 -42.78 8.05 6.35
N ALA A 462 -42.36 7.55 5.19
CA ALA A 462 -42.68 8.15 3.90
C ALA A 462 -44.11 7.78 3.50
N VAL A 463 -44.94 8.78 3.25
CA VAL A 463 -46.31 8.66 2.73
C VAL A 463 -46.23 8.86 1.21
N ILE A 464 -46.53 7.79 0.48
CA ILE A 464 -46.37 7.67 -0.96
C ILE A 464 -47.74 7.77 -1.61
N GLY A 465 -47.91 8.63 -2.61
CA GLY A 465 -49.12 8.73 -3.42
C GLY A 465 -48.88 8.29 -4.85
N TYR A 466 -49.64 7.30 -5.31
CA TYR A 466 -49.56 6.73 -6.65
C TYR A 466 -50.60 7.33 -7.61
N THR A 467 -50.34 7.22 -8.90
CA THR A 467 -51.19 7.83 -9.94
C THR A 467 -52.62 7.32 -10.02
N ASP A 468 -52.85 6.08 -9.57
CA ASP A 468 -54.16 5.43 -9.52
C ASP A 468 -54.96 5.78 -8.28
N GLY A 469 -54.38 6.56 -7.36
CA GLY A 469 -55.01 6.97 -6.11
C GLY A 469 -54.71 6.05 -4.93
N LEU A 470 -53.82 5.07 -5.07
CA LEU A 470 -53.31 4.35 -3.90
C LEU A 470 -52.38 5.27 -3.09
N ILE A 471 -52.51 5.24 -1.77
CA ILE A 471 -51.57 5.83 -0.81
C ILE A 471 -50.93 4.71 -0.01
N GLN A 472 -49.60 4.74 0.18
CA GLN A 472 -48.85 3.72 0.91
C GLN A 472 -47.93 4.37 1.94
N TRP A 473 -47.77 3.74 3.10
CA TRP A 473 -46.82 4.14 4.13
C TRP A 473 -45.63 3.18 4.11
N CYS A 474 -44.44 3.76 4.05
CA CYS A 474 -43.18 3.05 4.00
C CYS A 474 -42.25 3.60 5.08
N SER A 475 -41.65 2.73 5.89
CA SER A 475 -40.60 3.08 6.85
C SER A 475 -39.35 2.27 6.55
N ILE A 476 -38.30 2.43 7.37
CA ILE A 476 -37.12 1.56 7.29
C ILE A 476 -37.46 0.07 7.54
N GLU A 477 -38.61 -0.23 8.16
CA GLU A 477 -39.09 -1.61 8.35
C GLU A 477 -39.80 -2.17 7.11
N GLY A 478 -40.04 -1.34 6.09
CA GLY A 478 -40.69 -1.70 4.83
C GLY A 478 -42.08 -1.11 4.68
N SER A 479 -42.88 -1.73 3.81
CA SER A 479 -44.26 -1.33 3.56
C SER A 479 -45.17 -1.73 4.71
N GLU A 480 -45.91 -0.78 5.28
CA GLU A 480 -46.73 -1.01 6.48
C GLU A 480 -48.24 -0.99 6.19
N GLU A 481 -48.70 0.01 5.45
CA GLU A 481 -50.13 0.31 5.24
C GLU A 481 -50.39 0.79 3.82
N THR A 482 -51.60 0.50 3.31
CA THR A 482 -52.11 1.05 2.06
C THR A 482 -53.54 1.55 2.21
N PHE A 483 -53.88 2.63 1.53
CA PHE A 483 -55.22 3.21 1.47
C PHE A 483 -55.59 3.59 0.02
N ASP A 484 -56.68 3.04 -0.49
CA ASP A 484 -57.19 3.37 -1.82
C ASP A 484 -58.20 4.53 -1.74
N THR A 485 -57.84 5.68 -2.33
CA THR A 485 -58.69 6.88 -2.36
C THR A 485 -59.98 6.71 -3.16
N GLN A 486 -60.08 5.71 -4.04
CA GLN A 486 -61.31 5.39 -4.77
C GLN A 486 -62.45 4.94 -3.84
N THR A 487 -62.12 4.51 -2.61
CA THR A 487 -63.12 4.17 -1.57
C THR A 487 -63.91 5.40 -1.09
N LEU A 488 -63.43 6.61 -1.36
CA LEU A 488 -64.07 7.88 -0.97
C LEU A 488 -65.17 8.34 -1.96
N GLY A 489 -65.41 7.60 -3.03
CA GLY A 489 -66.38 7.93 -4.09
C GLY A 489 -65.71 8.20 -5.43
N ALA A 490 -66.38 8.95 -6.33
CA ALA A 490 -65.80 9.29 -7.63
C ALA A 490 -64.46 10.04 -7.45
N PHE A 491 -63.39 9.38 -7.89
CA PHE A 491 -62.01 9.82 -7.82
C PHE A 491 -61.39 9.51 -9.18
N ASP A 492 -61.00 10.55 -9.91
CA ASP A 492 -60.65 10.43 -11.33
C ASP A 492 -59.12 10.25 -11.50
N ILE A 493 -58.31 11.26 -11.14
CA ILE A 493 -56.84 11.16 -11.16
C ILE A 493 -56.24 11.74 -9.88
N PHE A 494 -55.29 11.02 -9.25
CA PHE A 494 -54.50 11.51 -8.12
C PHE A 494 -53.50 12.59 -8.56
N GLY A 495 -53.43 13.69 -7.81
CA GLY A 495 -52.48 14.79 -8.01
C GLY A 495 -51.27 14.68 -7.08
N ARG A 496 -51.26 15.46 -6.00
CA ARG A 496 -50.26 15.46 -4.92
C ARG A 496 -50.91 15.19 -3.57
N LEU A 497 -50.09 14.88 -2.58
CA LEU A 497 -50.47 14.86 -1.17
C LEU A 497 -49.61 15.82 -0.34
N ALA A 498 -50.22 16.36 0.72
CA ALA A 498 -49.55 16.97 1.86
C ALA A 498 -50.04 16.28 3.13
N ALA A 499 -49.12 16.02 4.06
CA ALA A 499 -49.43 15.41 5.34
C ALA A 499 -49.35 16.47 6.44
N LYS A 500 -50.43 16.64 7.22
CA LYS A 500 -50.44 17.54 8.38
C LYS A 500 -50.04 16.79 9.65
N ASP A 501 -50.64 15.62 9.84
CA ASP A 501 -50.40 14.71 10.96
C ASP A 501 -50.91 13.31 10.57
N LYS A 502 -50.71 12.32 11.45
CA LYS A 502 -50.99 10.91 11.16
C LYS A 502 -52.46 10.61 10.84
N ASP A 503 -53.35 11.52 11.22
CA ASP A 503 -54.79 11.38 11.07
C ASP A 503 -55.36 12.36 10.04
N THR A 504 -54.54 13.25 9.46
CA THR A 504 -55.00 14.32 8.55
C THR A 504 -54.10 14.44 7.33
N LEU A 505 -54.65 14.15 6.16
CA LEU A 505 -54.00 14.31 4.86
C LEU A 505 -54.76 15.31 4.00
N VAL A 506 -54.07 15.97 3.08
CA VAL A 506 -54.67 16.78 2.02
C VAL A 506 -54.23 16.21 0.70
N ILE A 507 -55.17 15.96 -0.21
CA ILE A 507 -54.88 15.43 -1.54
C ILE A 507 -55.51 16.29 -2.62
N THR A 508 -54.89 16.34 -3.79
CA THR A 508 -55.52 16.89 -4.99
C THR A 508 -56.00 15.81 -5.93
N SER A 509 -57.09 16.12 -6.63
CA SER A 509 -57.58 15.30 -7.74
C SER A 509 -58.16 16.15 -8.87
N VAL A 510 -58.16 15.58 -10.08
CA VAL A 510 -58.63 16.22 -11.32
C VAL A 510 -59.80 15.44 -11.88
N ALA A 511 -60.90 16.13 -12.25
CA ALA A 511 -62.19 15.51 -12.57
C ALA A 511 -62.37 15.03 -14.02
N ASP A 512 -61.30 14.90 -14.80
CA ASP A 512 -61.36 14.37 -16.17
C ASP A 512 -60.05 13.63 -16.45
N GLY A 513 -60.15 12.47 -17.10
CA GLY A 513 -59.06 11.53 -17.39
C GLY A 513 -57.98 12.05 -18.36
N SER A 514 -57.80 13.36 -18.45
CA SER A 514 -56.89 14.04 -19.35
C SER A 514 -56.00 15.00 -18.58
N ASP A 515 -54.80 15.28 -19.09
CA ASP A 515 -53.92 16.40 -18.66
C ASP A 515 -54.55 17.78 -18.94
N SER A 516 -55.89 17.88 -18.94
CA SER A 516 -56.63 19.07 -19.31
C SER A 516 -56.69 20.07 -18.16
N LEU A 517 -56.39 21.31 -18.53
CA LEU A 517 -56.27 22.54 -17.75
C LEU A 517 -57.62 23.06 -17.22
N THR A 518 -58.55 22.18 -16.83
CA THR A 518 -59.87 22.64 -16.34
C THR A 518 -60.40 21.77 -15.22
N GLY A 519 -60.42 22.36 -14.02
CA GLY A 519 -61.04 21.79 -12.83
C GLY A 519 -60.08 20.92 -12.01
N GLY A 520 -60.11 21.12 -10.69
CA GLY A 520 -59.40 20.31 -9.71
C GLY A 520 -60.03 20.50 -8.34
N THR A 521 -59.91 19.49 -7.48
CA THR A 521 -60.37 19.58 -6.09
C THR A 521 -59.23 19.32 -5.14
N VAL A 522 -59.15 20.10 -4.07
CA VAL A 522 -58.33 19.83 -2.89
C VAL A 522 -59.25 19.21 -1.84
N ARG A 523 -59.00 17.96 -1.46
CA ARG A 523 -59.79 17.23 -0.48
C ARG A 523 -58.98 17.08 0.79
N VAL A 524 -59.59 17.42 1.92
CA VAL A 524 -59.01 17.16 3.23
C VAL A 524 -59.56 15.85 3.75
N LEU A 525 -58.69 14.91 4.05
CA LEU A 525 -59.00 13.58 4.53
C LEU A 525 -58.70 13.47 6.01
N THR A 526 -59.61 12.86 6.76
CA THR A 526 -59.40 12.55 8.17
C THR A 526 -59.57 11.06 8.45
N ARG A 527 -58.69 10.53 9.29
CA ARG A 527 -58.71 9.14 9.73
C ARG A 527 -59.68 8.95 10.89
N ILE A 528 -60.69 8.11 10.69
CA ILE A 528 -61.69 7.79 11.75
C ILE A 528 -61.33 6.49 12.47
N SER A 529 -60.65 5.57 11.77
CA SER A 529 -60.11 4.33 12.35
C SER A 529 -58.92 3.84 11.52
N SER A 530 -58.25 2.77 11.97
CA SER A 530 -56.98 2.28 11.42
C SER A 530 -56.96 2.00 9.91
N GLN A 531 -58.10 1.90 9.23
CA GLN A 531 -58.17 1.68 7.77
C GLN A 531 -59.30 2.49 7.11
N VAL A 532 -59.91 3.44 7.84
CA VAL A 532 -61.08 4.17 7.34
C VAL A 532 -60.78 5.66 7.37
N TRP A 533 -60.79 6.23 6.17
CA TRP A 533 -60.65 7.65 5.90
C TRP A 533 -61.98 8.20 5.40
N GLU A 534 -62.26 9.47 5.71
CA GLU A 534 -63.38 10.21 5.12
C GLU A 534 -62.93 11.59 4.62
N VAL A 535 -63.74 12.17 3.74
CA VAL A 535 -63.55 13.54 3.26
C VAL A 535 -64.16 14.51 4.27
N ALA A 536 -63.32 15.21 5.02
CA ALA A 536 -63.73 16.21 6.01
C ALA A 536 -64.05 17.57 5.36
N ASN A 537 -63.36 17.92 4.28
CA ASN A 537 -63.60 19.15 3.52
C ASN A 537 -63.22 18.99 2.04
N THR A 538 -63.76 19.83 1.17
CA THR A 538 -63.39 19.88 -0.26
C THR A 538 -63.42 21.31 -0.74
N TRP A 539 -62.33 21.72 -1.40
CA TRP A 539 -62.20 23.03 -2.03
C TRP A 539 -62.02 22.86 -3.53
N ASP A 540 -62.77 23.67 -4.29
CA ASP A 540 -62.64 23.71 -5.74
C ASP A 540 -61.52 24.69 -6.12
N CYS A 541 -60.61 24.24 -6.97
CA CYS A 541 -59.61 25.10 -7.60
C CYS A 541 -60.15 25.62 -8.94
N ASP A 542 -59.77 26.86 -9.31
CA ASP A 542 -60.21 27.46 -10.58
C ASP A 542 -59.64 26.67 -11.78
N ASP A 543 -58.50 26.03 -11.56
CA ASP A 543 -57.78 25.09 -12.44
C ASP A 543 -57.09 24.01 -11.57
N THR A 544 -56.39 23.04 -12.14
CA THR A 544 -55.74 21.98 -11.35
C THR A 544 -54.73 22.54 -10.34
N CYS A 545 -54.83 22.07 -9.09
CA CYS A 545 -53.88 22.35 -8.01
C CYS A 545 -52.78 21.26 -7.98
N TRP A 546 -51.52 21.67 -8.16
CA TRP A 546 -50.40 20.74 -8.44
C TRP A 546 -49.29 20.72 -7.41
N VAL A 547 -49.20 21.74 -6.57
CA VAL A 547 -48.18 21.84 -5.52
C VAL A 547 -48.87 22.28 -4.25
N MET A 548 -48.49 21.67 -3.14
CA MET A 548 -49.05 21.95 -1.82
C MET A 548 -48.00 21.67 -0.74
N GLU A 549 -47.98 22.49 0.29
CA GLU A 549 -47.04 22.32 1.40
C GLU A 549 -47.61 22.97 2.67
N PHE A 550 -47.50 22.28 3.80
CA PHE A 550 -47.86 22.84 5.10
C PHE A 550 -46.69 23.65 5.65
N ASN A 551 -46.98 24.72 6.40
CA ASN A 551 -45.93 25.32 7.23
C ASN A 551 -45.57 24.34 8.37
N LYS A 552 -44.41 24.56 8.99
CA LYS A 552 -43.86 23.67 10.02
C LYS A 552 -44.84 23.29 11.15
N ASP A 553 -45.67 24.23 11.58
CA ASP A 553 -46.62 24.04 12.68
C ASP A 553 -47.98 23.47 12.21
N GLY A 554 -48.17 23.27 10.90
CA GLY A 554 -49.41 22.79 10.31
C GLY A 554 -50.60 23.76 10.44
N THR A 555 -50.32 25.04 10.70
CA THR A 555 -51.33 26.10 10.88
C THR A 555 -51.70 26.80 9.58
N LEU A 556 -50.85 26.69 8.55
CA LEU A 556 -51.06 27.22 7.21
C LEU A 556 -50.76 26.14 6.17
N LEU A 557 -51.57 26.08 5.12
CA LEU A 557 -51.32 25.31 3.92
C LEU A 557 -51.19 26.25 2.73
N ALA A 558 -50.12 26.13 1.95
CA ALA A 558 -50.02 26.76 0.65
C ALA A 558 -50.45 25.77 -0.43
N THR A 559 -51.20 26.24 -1.42
CA THR A 559 -51.51 25.48 -2.64
C THR A 559 -51.31 26.35 -3.86
N ALA A 560 -50.78 25.78 -4.94
CA ALA A 560 -50.60 26.50 -6.20
C ALA A 560 -51.36 25.86 -7.36
N GLU A 561 -52.05 26.70 -8.13
CA GLU A 561 -52.82 26.31 -9.31
C GLU A 561 -51.96 26.31 -10.58
N GLN A 562 -52.44 25.58 -11.59
CA GLN A 562 -51.90 25.56 -12.94
C GLN A 562 -51.78 26.96 -13.57
N THR A 563 -52.69 27.87 -13.19
CA THR A 563 -52.70 29.26 -13.65
C THR A 563 -51.57 30.12 -13.05
N GLY A 564 -50.88 29.63 -12.02
CA GLY A 564 -49.88 30.37 -11.25
C GLY A 564 -50.44 31.06 -10.01
N LYS A 565 -51.74 30.96 -9.73
CA LYS A 565 -52.36 31.53 -8.52
C LYS A 565 -51.95 30.71 -7.29
N ILE A 566 -51.42 31.39 -6.28
CA ILE A 566 -51.09 30.80 -4.98
C ILE A 566 -52.20 31.13 -3.99
N ARG A 567 -52.72 30.12 -3.30
CA ARG A 567 -53.73 30.23 -2.24
C ARG A 567 -53.15 29.78 -0.91
N ILE A 568 -53.60 30.42 0.16
CA ILE A 568 -53.20 30.11 1.53
C ILE A 568 -54.45 29.74 2.31
N TRP A 569 -54.39 28.63 3.05
CA TRP A 569 -55.47 28.14 3.88
C TRP A 569 -55.05 28.20 5.35
N GLU A 570 -55.88 28.76 6.20
CA GLU A 570 -55.72 28.72 7.65
C GLU A 570 -56.24 27.39 8.19
N THR A 571 -55.35 26.62 8.80
CA THR A 571 -55.59 25.23 9.23
C THR A 571 -55.40 25.05 10.74
N SER A 572 -55.45 26.14 11.51
CA SER A 572 -55.29 26.15 12.97
C SER A 572 -56.47 25.54 13.73
N GLU A 573 -57.67 25.56 13.13
CA GLU A 573 -58.86 24.97 13.74
C GLU A 573 -58.75 23.44 13.74
N ALA A 574 -59.21 22.81 14.83
CA ALA A 574 -59.08 21.36 15.00
C ALA A 574 -59.95 20.56 14.01
N ALA A 575 -61.11 21.11 13.61
CA ALA A 575 -61.99 20.49 12.63
C ALA A 575 -61.66 21.01 11.22
N PRO A 576 -61.26 20.15 10.27
CA PRO A 576 -60.91 20.61 8.92
C PRO A 576 -62.06 21.25 8.13
N SER A 577 -63.31 21.05 8.55
CA SER A 577 -64.47 21.74 7.98
C SER A 577 -64.49 23.24 8.27
N ASP A 578 -63.78 23.69 9.32
CA ASP A 578 -63.72 25.09 9.76
C ASP A 578 -62.49 25.84 9.22
N TRP A 579 -61.63 25.15 8.46
CA TRP A 579 -60.49 25.77 7.77
C TRP A 579 -60.97 26.74 6.69
N MET A 580 -60.25 27.84 6.50
CA MET A 580 -60.67 28.93 5.61
C MET A 580 -59.55 29.44 4.70
N GLU A 581 -59.92 29.90 3.50
CA GLU A 581 -59.00 30.55 2.56
C GLU A 581 -58.68 31.98 3.04
N LEU A 582 -57.39 32.32 3.06
CA LEU A 582 -56.89 33.67 3.31
C LEU A 582 -56.70 34.44 1.99
N GLU A 583 -56.32 35.71 2.09
CA GLU A 583 -56.00 36.51 0.91
C GLU A 583 -54.79 35.92 0.15
N SER A 584 -54.91 35.81 -1.18
CA SER A 584 -53.82 35.33 -2.04
C SER A 584 -52.62 36.29 -1.97
N PRO A 585 -51.40 35.81 -1.67
CA PRO A 585 -50.23 36.68 -1.50
C PRO A 585 -49.77 37.30 -2.81
N HIS A 586 -49.62 36.47 -3.85
CA HIS A 586 -49.25 36.88 -5.21
C HIS A 586 -49.62 35.78 -6.21
N SER A 587 -49.29 35.99 -7.48
CA SER A 587 -49.47 34.98 -8.53
C SER A 587 -48.32 35.04 -9.53
N HIS A 588 -47.94 33.87 -10.05
CA HIS A 588 -47.01 33.74 -11.16
C HIS A 588 -47.74 33.93 -12.51
N GLY A 589 -46.97 34.26 -13.55
CA GLY A 589 -47.49 34.40 -14.91
C GLY A 589 -47.75 33.08 -15.64
N ASN A 590 -47.39 31.96 -15.03
CA ASN A 590 -47.54 30.60 -15.54
C ASN A 590 -47.57 29.61 -14.36
N TYR A 591 -47.65 28.31 -14.63
CA TYR A 591 -47.56 27.22 -13.66
C TYR A 591 -46.52 27.48 -12.56
N THR A 592 -46.92 27.31 -11.29
CA THR A 592 -46.00 27.39 -10.15
C THR A 592 -45.47 25.99 -9.85
N GLY A 593 -44.17 25.78 -10.04
CA GLY A 593 -43.53 24.48 -9.85
C GLY A 593 -43.18 24.18 -8.40
N VAL A 594 -43.02 25.20 -7.57
CA VAL A 594 -42.56 25.07 -6.19
C VAL A 594 -43.31 26.03 -5.28
N VAL A 595 -43.76 25.53 -4.14
CA VAL A 595 -44.09 26.33 -2.94
C VAL A 595 -43.41 25.65 -1.74
N GLU A 596 -42.63 26.40 -0.99
CA GLU A 596 -41.82 25.89 0.12
C GLU A 596 -41.89 26.88 1.29
N TRP A 597 -42.11 26.38 2.51
CA TRP A 597 -42.21 27.23 3.70
C TRP A 597 -40.86 27.36 4.41
N SER A 598 -40.61 28.55 4.97
CA SER A 598 -39.49 28.71 5.88
C SER A 598 -39.70 27.89 7.15
N PRO A 599 -38.68 27.14 7.61
CA PRO A 599 -38.77 26.29 8.80
C PRO A 599 -38.77 27.08 10.12
N ARG A 600 -38.69 28.41 10.06
CA ARG A 600 -38.54 29.31 11.22
C ARG A 600 -39.62 30.40 11.30
N SER A 601 -40.32 30.66 10.20
CA SER A 601 -41.26 31.79 10.08
C SER A 601 -42.24 31.55 8.94
N ASN A 602 -43.31 32.34 8.85
CA ASN A 602 -44.27 32.26 7.75
C ASN A 602 -43.77 32.98 6.47
N LEU A 603 -42.50 32.79 6.11
CA LEU A 603 -41.99 33.16 4.79
C LEU A 603 -42.30 32.03 3.82
N LEU A 604 -42.85 32.38 2.67
CA LEU A 604 -43.18 31.45 1.60
C LEU A 604 -42.26 31.72 0.40
N LEU A 605 -41.50 30.71 0.00
CA LEU A 605 -40.75 30.70 -1.25
C LEU A 605 -41.62 30.06 -2.33
N SER A 606 -41.72 30.72 -3.49
CA SER A 606 -42.36 30.13 -4.66
C SER A 606 -41.55 30.35 -5.93
N VAL A 607 -41.57 29.35 -6.81
CA VAL A 607 -40.86 29.41 -8.09
C VAL A 607 -41.79 29.00 -9.22
N GLY A 608 -41.93 29.87 -10.22
CA GLY A 608 -42.81 29.67 -11.35
C GLY A 608 -42.09 29.32 -12.65
N TRP A 609 -42.85 28.74 -13.58
CA TRP A 609 -42.47 28.53 -14.98
C TRP A 609 -42.55 29.82 -15.81
N ASP A 610 -42.91 30.94 -15.16
CA ASP A 610 -42.63 32.28 -15.63
C ASP A 610 -41.18 32.71 -15.36
N LYS A 611 -40.34 31.77 -14.86
CA LYS A 611 -38.91 31.95 -14.56
C LYS A 611 -38.68 33.02 -13.51
N ARG A 612 -39.60 33.09 -12.54
CA ARG A 612 -39.57 34.03 -11.43
C ARG A 612 -39.53 33.28 -10.11
N VAL A 613 -38.60 33.67 -9.26
CA VAL A 613 -38.49 33.28 -7.85
C VAL A 613 -39.06 34.42 -7.01
N VAL A 614 -39.90 34.09 -6.04
CA VAL A 614 -40.49 35.06 -5.11
C VAL A 614 -40.34 34.54 -3.68
N LEU A 615 -39.75 35.35 -2.81
CA LEU A 615 -39.83 35.16 -1.36
C LEU A 615 -40.83 36.16 -0.78
N PHE A 616 -41.87 35.66 -0.13
CA PHE A 616 -43.00 36.44 0.33
C PHE A 616 -43.21 36.28 1.84
N ASP A 617 -43.50 37.38 2.54
CA ASP A 617 -43.83 37.39 3.96
C ASP A 617 -45.34 37.36 4.13
N ILE A 618 -45.87 36.22 4.60
CA ILE A 618 -47.31 35.99 4.73
C ILE A 618 -47.90 36.78 5.91
N ASP A 619 -47.14 36.95 7.00
CA ASP A 619 -47.62 37.72 8.16
C ASP A 619 -47.76 39.22 7.82
N ARG A 620 -46.87 39.75 6.96
CA ARG A 620 -46.90 41.14 6.50
C ARG A 620 -47.66 41.36 5.20
N MET A 621 -48.06 40.29 4.51
CA MET A 621 -48.64 40.32 3.18
C MET A 621 -47.83 41.16 2.18
N SER A 622 -46.51 40.92 2.11
CA SER A 622 -45.60 41.66 1.24
C SER A 622 -44.47 40.81 0.66
N GLU A 623 -44.10 41.06 -0.60
CA GLU A 623 -42.91 40.50 -1.22
C GLU A 623 -41.65 41.00 -0.50
N VAL A 624 -40.80 40.07 -0.05
CA VAL A 624 -39.47 40.38 0.50
C VAL A 624 -38.53 40.72 -0.65
N TRP A 625 -38.45 39.84 -1.65
CA TRP A 625 -37.75 40.06 -2.90
C TRP A 625 -38.25 39.10 -3.99
N SER A 626 -37.97 39.43 -5.24
CA SER A 626 -38.11 38.50 -6.37
C SER A 626 -36.92 38.59 -7.33
N ARG A 627 -36.65 37.49 -8.03
CA ARG A 627 -35.56 37.35 -9.01
C ARG A 627 -36.03 36.59 -10.25
N SER A 628 -35.39 36.88 -11.38
CA SER A 628 -35.56 36.11 -12.61
C SER A 628 -34.44 35.08 -12.73
N ILE A 629 -34.78 33.90 -13.21
CA ILE A 629 -33.87 32.76 -13.43
C ILE A 629 -33.86 32.36 -14.90
N ASN A 630 -32.91 31.52 -15.32
CA ASN A 630 -32.74 31.14 -16.72
C ASN A 630 -33.80 30.11 -17.17
N PHE A 631 -34.19 29.23 -16.25
CA PHE A 631 -35.04 28.07 -16.50
C PHE A 631 -36.29 28.05 -15.61
N GLU A 632 -37.20 27.12 -15.87
CA GLU A 632 -38.39 26.89 -15.05
C GLU A 632 -38.01 26.25 -13.69
N GLY A 633 -38.71 26.59 -12.61
CA GLY A 633 -38.46 26.03 -11.28
C GLY A 633 -39.10 24.66 -11.05
N PHE A 634 -38.37 23.76 -10.38
CA PHE A 634 -38.80 22.38 -10.11
C PHE A 634 -38.61 21.92 -8.67
N SER A 635 -37.65 22.47 -7.95
CA SER A 635 -37.42 22.17 -6.54
C SER A 635 -36.83 23.39 -5.82
N ALA A 636 -37.05 23.49 -4.51
CA ALA A 636 -36.39 24.49 -3.68
C ALA A 636 -36.32 24.01 -2.23
N GLY A 637 -35.47 24.64 -1.43
CA GLY A 637 -35.34 24.37 -0.01
C GLY A 637 -34.81 25.57 0.76
N PHE A 638 -35.13 25.62 2.06
CA PHE A 638 -34.52 26.58 2.99
C PHE A 638 -33.38 25.93 3.76
N SER A 639 -32.36 26.72 4.07
CA SER A 639 -31.40 26.32 5.10
C SER A 639 -32.04 26.42 6.50
N LEU A 640 -32.10 25.27 7.19
CA LEU A 640 -31.54 25.06 8.53
C LEU A 640 -31.16 26.32 9.31
N GLU A 641 -29.90 26.67 9.13
CA GLU A 641 -29.16 27.52 10.04
C GLU A 641 -28.93 28.93 9.48
N GLU A 642 -28.74 29.02 8.18
CA GLU A 642 -28.35 30.24 7.48
C GLU A 642 -29.55 30.89 6.76
N PRO A 643 -29.53 32.21 6.51
CA PRO A 643 -30.52 32.86 5.67
C PRO A 643 -30.22 32.57 4.19
N LYS A 644 -30.32 31.31 3.77
CA LYS A 644 -30.10 30.87 2.38
C LYS A 644 -31.29 30.05 1.88
N VAL A 645 -31.55 30.19 0.58
CA VAL A 645 -32.48 29.33 -0.16
C VAL A 645 -31.75 28.70 -1.34
N ILE A 646 -32.01 27.42 -1.58
CA ILE A 646 -31.53 26.66 -2.74
C ILE A 646 -32.69 26.45 -3.71
N ILE A 647 -32.42 26.52 -5.00
CA ILE A 647 -33.42 26.40 -6.06
C ILE A 647 -32.88 25.51 -7.16
N GLY A 648 -33.63 24.47 -7.51
CA GLY A 648 -33.42 23.65 -8.68
C GLY A 648 -34.30 24.14 -9.83
N SER A 649 -33.65 24.50 -10.94
CA SER A 649 -34.32 24.93 -12.18
C SER A 649 -33.82 24.13 -13.38
N GLY A 650 -34.62 24.01 -14.44
CA GLY A 650 -34.17 23.26 -15.62
C GLY A 650 -35.09 23.37 -16.82
N MET A 651 -34.64 22.85 -17.96
CA MET A 651 -35.33 23.00 -19.24
C MET A 651 -36.55 22.07 -19.34
N ALA A 652 -37.75 22.61 -19.12
CA ALA A 652 -38.98 21.83 -19.07
C ALA A 652 -39.33 21.11 -20.39
N SER A 653 -38.82 21.57 -21.54
CA SER A 653 -39.20 21.03 -22.86
C SER A 653 -38.62 19.66 -23.18
N ASP A 654 -37.40 19.38 -22.73
CA ASP A 654 -36.70 18.12 -23.02
C ASP A 654 -35.99 17.50 -21.82
N SER A 655 -35.93 18.20 -20.69
CA SER A 655 -35.24 17.76 -19.47
C SER A 655 -33.75 17.48 -19.65
N SER A 656 -33.11 18.13 -20.63
CA SER A 656 -31.68 17.92 -20.93
C SER A 656 -30.73 18.71 -20.03
N GLU A 657 -31.13 19.90 -19.60
CA GLU A 657 -30.28 20.83 -18.85
C GLU A 657 -30.94 21.28 -17.54
N GLY A 658 -30.11 21.49 -16.53
CA GLY A 658 -30.49 22.02 -15.23
C GLY A 658 -29.49 23.00 -14.65
N GLU A 659 -29.94 23.76 -13.66
CA GLU A 659 -29.16 24.74 -12.93
C GLU A 659 -29.62 24.77 -11.47
N ILE A 660 -28.66 24.70 -10.55
CA ILE A 660 -28.87 24.91 -9.12
C ILE A 660 -28.41 26.32 -8.77
N LEU A 661 -29.22 27.02 -7.97
CA LEU A 661 -29.02 28.41 -7.60
C LEU A 661 -29.16 28.57 -6.09
N ILE A 662 -28.20 29.27 -5.46
CA ILE A 662 -28.27 29.61 -4.04
C ILE A 662 -28.40 31.12 -3.89
N TYR A 663 -29.45 31.57 -3.20
CA TYR A 663 -29.70 32.99 -2.90
C TYR A 663 -29.63 33.27 -1.40
N ASP A 664 -29.18 34.48 -1.04
CA ASP A 664 -29.36 35.03 0.30
C ASP A 664 -30.84 35.34 0.52
N ALA A 665 -31.44 34.73 1.55
CA ALA A 665 -32.86 34.84 1.85
C ALA A 665 -33.25 36.25 2.34
N ASN A 666 -32.34 37.06 2.86
CA ASN A 666 -32.66 38.41 3.35
C ASN A 666 -32.80 39.42 2.23
N ASN A 667 -31.99 39.32 1.17
CA ASN A 667 -31.89 40.37 0.15
C ASN A 667 -32.03 39.85 -1.30
N GLY A 668 -32.02 38.53 -1.52
CA GLY A 668 -32.11 37.89 -2.82
C GLY A 668 -30.86 38.04 -3.70
N SER A 669 -29.67 38.26 -3.13
CA SER A 669 -28.42 38.22 -3.90
C SER A 669 -28.07 36.77 -4.22
N LEU A 670 -27.71 36.50 -5.48
CA LEU A 670 -27.15 35.20 -5.87
C LEU A 670 -25.80 35.05 -5.17
N ILE A 671 -25.63 33.93 -4.48
CA ILE A 671 -24.39 33.54 -3.80
C ILE A 671 -23.58 32.66 -4.74
N GLU A 672 -24.24 31.66 -5.32
CA GLU A 672 -23.57 30.60 -6.07
C GLU A 672 -24.54 29.91 -7.04
N SER A 673 -24.00 29.33 -8.11
CA SER A 673 -24.75 28.59 -9.11
C SER A 673 -23.87 27.61 -9.88
N TRP A 674 -24.41 26.45 -10.23
CA TRP A 674 -23.75 25.48 -11.10
C TRP A 674 -24.77 24.73 -11.96
N SER A 675 -24.31 24.20 -13.10
CA SER A 675 -25.13 23.41 -14.01
C SER A 675 -25.23 21.96 -13.58
N THR A 676 -26.34 21.31 -13.90
CA THR A 676 -26.54 19.87 -13.72
C THR A 676 -26.95 19.22 -15.03
N GLU A 677 -26.60 17.95 -15.20
CA GLU A 677 -27.25 17.14 -16.22
C GLU A 677 -28.70 16.89 -15.82
N GLY A 678 -29.64 17.14 -16.73
CA GLY A 678 -31.06 17.06 -16.44
C GLY A 678 -31.56 18.03 -15.36
N ILE A 679 -32.86 17.93 -15.04
CA ILE A 679 -33.55 18.88 -14.16
C ILE A 679 -33.31 18.51 -12.68
N PRO A 680 -32.84 19.42 -11.81
CA PRO A 680 -32.78 19.18 -10.37
C PRO A 680 -34.21 19.08 -9.80
N ARG A 681 -34.65 17.85 -9.56
CA ARG A 681 -35.99 17.51 -9.06
C ARG A 681 -36.04 17.47 -7.54
N GLY A 682 -34.87 17.43 -6.89
CA GLY A 682 -34.70 17.55 -5.45
C GLY A 682 -33.48 18.38 -5.12
N VAL A 683 -33.61 19.32 -4.19
CA VAL A 683 -32.49 20.10 -3.64
C VAL A 683 -32.72 20.35 -2.15
N ALA A 684 -31.64 20.36 -1.37
CA ALA A 684 -31.70 20.71 0.05
C ALA A 684 -30.37 21.28 0.57
N ILE A 685 -30.46 22.08 1.64
CA ILE A 685 -29.32 22.50 2.46
C ILE A 685 -29.57 21.99 3.88
N THR A 686 -28.78 21.04 4.34
CA THR A 686 -28.94 20.39 5.65
C THR A 686 -27.69 20.55 6.53
N GLY A 687 -27.79 20.19 7.80
CA GLY A 687 -26.68 20.22 8.74
C GLY A 687 -26.38 21.58 9.37
N THR A 688 -25.28 21.64 10.11
CA THR A 688 -24.83 22.86 10.84
C THR A 688 -23.79 23.62 10.04
N ALA A 689 -23.36 24.79 10.52
CA ALA A 689 -22.31 25.58 9.86
C ALA A 689 -21.00 24.80 9.61
N SER A 690 -20.65 23.83 10.45
CA SER A 690 -19.43 23.00 10.31
C SER A 690 -19.67 21.63 9.68
N THR A 691 -20.92 21.26 9.39
CA THR A 691 -21.30 19.95 8.82
C THR A 691 -22.27 20.11 7.66
N LYS A 692 -22.14 21.26 7.00
CA LYS A 692 -23.08 21.75 6.00
C LYS A 692 -23.08 20.82 4.79
N ARG A 693 -24.27 20.45 4.35
CA ARG A 693 -24.50 19.56 3.23
C ARG A 693 -25.39 20.23 2.19
N TYR A 694 -24.93 20.27 0.96
CA TYR A 694 -25.76 20.55 -0.20
C TYR A 694 -26.14 19.23 -0.83
N ILE A 695 -27.43 19.01 -1.03
CA ILE A 695 -27.95 17.79 -1.62
C ILE A 695 -28.66 18.17 -2.89
N ALA A 696 -28.38 17.45 -3.98
CA ALA A 696 -29.14 17.58 -5.20
C ALA A 696 -29.40 16.22 -5.81
N ALA A 697 -30.55 16.10 -6.46
CA ALA A 697 -30.93 14.93 -7.21
C ALA A 697 -31.63 15.37 -8.50
N ASN A 698 -31.19 14.82 -9.63
CA ASN A 698 -31.63 15.25 -10.96
C ASN A 698 -32.65 14.28 -11.58
N SER A 699 -33.23 14.66 -12.70
CA SER A 699 -34.27 13.87 -13.37
C SER A 699 -33.80 12.55 -13.96
N THR A 700 -32.47 12.33 -14.06
CA THR A 700 -31.89 11.07 -14.56
C THR A 700 -31.85 9.99 -13.49
N GLY A 701 -32.03 10.34 -12.20
CA GLY A 701 -31.88 9.43 -11.06
C GLY A 701 -30.54 9.57 -10.33
N GLU A 702 -29.62 10.36 -10.85
CA GLU A 702 -28.38 10.71 -10.14
C GLU A 702 -28.68 11.63 -8.95
N TRP A 703 -27.98 11.39 -7.85
CA TRP A 703 -27.97 12.29 -6.69
C TRP A 703 -26.60 12.36 -6.02
N ALA A 704 -26.34 13.50 -5.40
CA ALA A 704 -25.06 13.79 -4.76
C ALA A 704 -25.22 14.67 -3.52
N VAL A 705 -24.23 14.55 -2.63
CA VAL A 705 -24.06 15.36 -1.43
C VAL A 705 -22.68 16.00 -1.47
N TRP A 706 -22.66 17.33 -1.40
CA TRP A 706 -21.43 18.10 -1.26
C TRP A 706 -21.31 18.66 0.14
N MET A 707 -20.11 18.59 0.69
CA MET A 707 -19.76 19.14 2.00
C MET A 707 -18.70 20.22 1.84
N GLN A 708 -18.68 21.18 2.76
CA GLN A 708 -17.71 22.27 2.73
C GLN A 708 -16.27 21.72 2.77
N ASP A 709 -15.42 22.27 1.90
CA ASP A 709 -14.02 21.94 1.70
C ASP A 709 -13.28 23.24 1.38
N THR A 710 -12.61 23.80 2.36
CA THR A 710 -12.13 25.19 2.32
C THR A 710 -10.89 25.36 1.45
N ASP A 711 -10.04 24.33 1.33
CA ASP A 711 -8.80 24.36 0.57
C ASP A 711 -8.83 23.56 -0.75
N GLU A 712 -9.93 22.86 -1.03
CA GLU A 712 -10.25 22.18 -2.29
C GLU A 712 -9.38 20.95 -2.57
N ASP A 713 -8.99 20.21 -1.53
CA ASP A 713 -8.25 18.95 -1.66
C ASP A 713 -9.15 17.71 -1.84
N GLY A 714 -10.47 17.90 -1.77
CA GLY A 714 -11.47 16.84 -1.89
C GLY A 714 -11.83 16.16 -0.57
N LYS A 715 -11.29 16.62 0.56
CA LYS A 715 -11.65 16.18 1.91
C LYS A 715 -12.51 17.25 2.59
N PRO A 716 -13.73 16.89 3.04
CA PRO A 716 -14.57 17.85 3.72
C PRO A 716 -13.94 18.36 5.03
N ASP A 717 -14.06 19.67 5.31
CA ASP A 717 -13.54 20.34 6.53
C ASP A 717 -13.89 19.62 7.84
N SER A 718 -15.02 18.90 7.86
CA SER A 718 -15.52 18.17 9.03
C SER A 718 -14.74 16.88 9.36
N VAL A 719 -14.00 16.36 8.40
CA VAL A 719 -13.18 15.13 8.52
C VAL A 719 -11.71 15.37 8.17
N ASP A 720 -11.38 16.60 7.78
CA ASP A 720 -10.03 17.06 7.48
C ASP A 720 -9.36 17.64 8.74
N LEU A 721 -8.16 17.15 9.06
CA LEU A 721 -7.36 17.65 10.18
C LEU A 721 -6.65 18.98 9.89
N TRP A 722 -6.44 19.32 8.62
CA TRP A 722 -5.87 20.58 8.16
C TRP A 722 -6.73 21.27 7.07
N PRO A 723 -7.94 21.78 7.39
CA PRO A 723 -8.89 22.37 6.42
C PRO A 723 -8.44 23.61 5.61
N GLU A 724 -7.19 24.03 5.76
CA GLU A 724 -6.61 25.21 5.09
C GLU A 724 -5.28 24.87 4.39
N ASP A 725 -4.84 23.61 4.42
CA ASP A 725 -3.65 23.11 3.76
C ASP A 725 -4.01 21.97 2.80
N PRO A 726 -4.15 22.26 1.50
CA PRO A 726 -4.66 21.29 0.52
C PRO A 726 -3.67 20.15 0.21
N SER A 727 -2.57 20.09 0.93
CA SER A 727 -1.56 19.06 0.81
C SER A 727 -1.62 18.03 1.94
N GLN A 728 -2.41 18.26 2.99
CA GLN A 728 -2.56 17.38 4.16
C GLN A 728 -4.01 17.29 4.62
N TRP A 729 -4.46 16.08 4.96
CA TRP A 729 -5.83 15.87 5.44
C TRP A 729 -6.00 14.87 6.58
N ALA A 730 -5.01 14.01 6.81
CA ALA A 730 -5.06 12.92 7.78
C ALA A 730 -3.73 12.78 8.55
N ASP A 731 -3.83 12.26 9.76
CA ASP A 731 -2.75 11.96 10.70
C ASP A 731 -3.12 10.62 11.36
N SER A 732 -2.57 9.54 10.82
CA SER A 732 -3.00 8.19 11.15
C SER A 732 -2.46 7.71 12.51
N ASP A 733 -1.38 8.30 13.02
CA ASP A 733 -0.78 7.94 14.31
C ASP A 733 -0.90 9.03 15.39
N GLY A 734 -1.34 10.23 15.02
CA GLY A 734 -1.70 11.31 15.92
C GLY A 734 -0.52 12.12 16.46
N ASP A 735 0.62 12.13 15.76
CA ASP A 735 1.83 12.84 16.17
C ASP A 735 1.85 14.33 15.75
N GLY A 736 0.91 14.73 14.90
CA GLY A 736 0.76 16.10 14.40
C GLY A 736 1.46 16.38 13.07
N TYR A 737 2.02 15.38 12.39
CA TYR A 737 2.45 15.45 11.00
C TYR A 737 1.41 14.78 10.08
N GLY A 738 1.28 15.28 8.85
CA GLY A 738 0.25 14.79 7.94
C GLY A 738 0.74 13.58 7.12
N ASP A 739 -0.12 12.57 6.95
CA ASP A 739 0.21 11.28 6.30
C ASP A 739 0.76 11.42 4.87
N ASN A 740 0.43 12.52 4.19
CA ASN A 740 0.90 12.76 2.83
C ASN A 740 2.37 13.21 2.86
N LYS A 741 3.27 12.26 2.59
CA LYS A 741 4.74 12.48 2.51
C LYS A 741 5.17 13.66 1.62
N ASN A 742 4.40 13.95 0.57
CA ASN A 742 4.71 15.05 -0.35
C ASN A 742 4.03 16.37 0.03
N GLY A 743 3.17 16.34 1.06
CA GLY A 743 2.48 17.51 1.57
C GLY A 743 3.35 18.36 2.49
N SER A 744 2.77 19.43 3.01
CA SER A 744 3.45 20.33 3.94
C SER A 744 3.73 19.57 5.23
N ASN A 745 5.00 19.58 5.68
CA ASN A 745 5.47 18.80 6.83
C ASN A 745 4.96 17.34 6.82
N GLY A 746 5.03 16.67 5.66
CA GLY A 746 4.58 15.29 5.52
C GLY A 746 5.35 14.31 6.40
N ASP A 747 4.61 13.41 7.02
CA ASP A 747 5.15 12.39 7.91
C ASP A 747 5.91 11.32 7.11
N SER A 748 7.16 11.11 7.49
CA SER A 748 8.03 10.07 6.93
C SER A 748 7.64 8.67 7.42
N CYS A 749 7.00 8.58 8.58
CA CYS A 749 6.52 7.36 9.23
C CYS A 749 5.00 7.41 9.59
N PRO A 750 4.06 7.49 8.61
CA PRO A 750 2.62 7.76 8.81
C PRO A 750 1.83 6.87 9.78
N PHE A 751 2.42 5.81 10.31
CA PHE A 751 1.76 4.83 11.16
C PHE A 751 2.52 4.59 12.48
N ILE A 752 3.58 5.37 12.75
CA ILE A 752 4.45 5.23 13.91
C ILE A 752 4.74 6.62 14.46
N SER A 753 3.92 7.01 15.45
CA SER A 753 4.03 8.31 16.09
C SER A 753 5.45 8.57 16.61
N GLY A 754 5.98 9.73 16.24
CA GLY A 754 7.35 10.09 16.56
C GLY A 754 7.61 11.58 16.74
N GLY A 755 8.86 11.89 17.09
CA GLY A 755 9.28 13.24 17.49
C GLY A 755 10.36 13.84 16.59
N SER A 756 10.88 13.09 15.62
CA SER A 756 12.01 13.53 14.79
C SER A 756 11.69 14.79 13.98
N LEU A 757 12.69 15.67 13.84
CA LEU A 757 12.61 17.00 13.25
C LEU A 757 13.61 17.24 12.10
N HIS A 758 14.64 16.40 11.97
CA HIS A 758 15.81 16.73 11.14
C HIS A 758 15.96 15.87 9.89
N ASP A 759 15.87 14.56 10.01
CA ASP A 759 16.03 13.64 8.89
C ASP A 759 14.69 13.11 8.35
N ARG A 760 13.84 12.62 9.26
CA ARG A 760 12.54 12.04 8.94
C ARG A 760 11.48 12.57 9.90
N LEU A 761 10.79 13.63 9.48
CA LEU A 761 9.68 14.23 10.23
C LEU A 761 8.66 13.15 10.62
N GLY A 762 8.22 13.17 11.88
CA GLY A 762 7.19 12.26 12.44
C GLY A 762 7.67 10.84 12.75
N CYS A 763 8.91 10.48 12.42
CA CYS A 763 9.45 9.18 12.82
C CYS A 763 9.85 9.11 14.28
N LEU A 764 9.82 7.89 14.82
CA LEU A 764 10.25 7.58 16.20
C LEU A 764 11.65 8.16 16.46
N ASP A 765 11.75 8.88 17.56
CA ASP A 765 12.96 9.50 18.09
C ASP A 765 12.92 9.23 19.60
N SER A 766 13.71 8.24 20.03
CA SER A 766 13.62 7.66 21.37
C SER A 766 14.22 8.56 22.45
N ASP A 767 15.22 9.39 22.14
CA ASP A 767 15.88 10.28 23.10
C ASP A 767 15.53 11.77 22.94
N LEU A 768 14.80 12.10 21.86
CA LEU A 768 14.23 13.41 21.52
C LEU A 768 15.24 14.44 21.03
N ASP A 769 16.39 14.05 20.48
CA ASP A 769 17.38 14.97 19.95
C ASP A 769 17.03 15.60 18.59
N GLY A 770 15.98 15.08 17.95
CA GLY A 770 15.46 15.51 16.67
C GLY A 770 15.87 14.64 15.48
N TRP A 771 16.69 13.61 15.66
CA TRP A 771 17.03 12.61 14.65
C TRP A 771 16.25 11.31 14.90
N SER A 772 15.87 10.63 13.81
CA SER A 772 15.03 9.43 13.94
C SER A 772 15.83 8.16 14.24
N ASP A 773 15.26 7.26 15.06
CA ASP A 773 15.78 5.91 15.31
C ASP A 773 15.96 5.14 13.98
N ALA A 774 17.06 4.41 13.85
CA ALA A 774 17.31 3.60 12.65
C ALA A 774 16.28 2.47 12.43
N ASP A 775 15.97 2.19 11.16
CA ASP A 775 15.20 1.02 10.75
C ASP A 775 15.82 0.28 9.55
N GLN A 776 15.09 -0.69 8.98
CA GLN A 776 15.58 -1.51 7.89
C GLN A 776 15.88 -0.72 6.59
N ASP A 777 15.09 0.32 6.32
CA ASP A 777 15.17 1.12 5.09
C ASP A 777 15.89 2.47 5.32
N TRP A 778 16.06 2.86 6.59
CA TRP A 778 16.78 4.06 7.04
C TRP A 778 17.82 3.69 8.10
N PRO A 779 18.99 3.14 7.70
CA PRO A 779 20.01 2.70 8.64
C PRO A 779 20.67 3.89 9.36
N SER A 780 21.23 3.63 10.54
CA SER A 780 22.02 4.62 11.29
C SER A 780 23.30 5.01 10.55
N HIS A 781 23.85 6.17 10.92
CA HIS A 781 25.20 6.56 10.49
C HIS A 781 26.24 5.47 10.85
N PRO A 782 27.29 5.26 10.03
CA PRO A 782 27.61 5.93 8.75
C PRO A 782 27.04 5.25 7.51
N VAL A 783 26.28 4.16 7.67
CA VAL A 783 25.66 3.47 6.53
C VAL A 783 24.51 4.28 5.96
N GLY A 784 23.72 4.91 6.83
CA GLY A 784 22.68 5.88 6.47
C GLY A 784 22.86 7.19 7.22
N ILE A 785 21.72 7.84 7.50
CA ILE A 785 21.67 9.16 8.16
C ILE A 785 20.74 9.17 9.37
N ALA A 786 20.22 8.01 9.77
CA ALA A 786 19.45 7.87 11.00
C ALA A 786 20.37 7.97 12.22
N ASP A 787 19.75 8.18 13.37
CA ASP A 787 20.44 8.27 14.64
C ASP A 787 21.22 6.98 14.97
N ALA A 788 22.52 7.12 15.23
CA ALA A 788 23.40 6.04 15.69
C ALA A 788 23.29 5.74 17.19
N PHE A 789 22.75 6.66 18.00
CA PHE A 789 22.70 6.61 19.46
C PHE A 789 21.33 7.00 20.02
N ASN A 790 20.30 6.23 19.67
CA ASN A 790 18.88 6.44 20.04
C ASN A 790 18.50 6.47 21.54
N GLU A 791 19.46 6.59 22.45
CA GLU A 791 19.25 6.73 23.89
C GLU A 791 20.11 7.88 24.49
N ASP A 792 20.87 8.61 23.68
CA ASP A 792 21.71 9.75 24.09
C ASP A 792 21.42 11.00 23.27
N PHE A 793 20.58 11.86 23.86
CA PHE A 793 20.14 13.14 23.29
C PHE A 793 21.24 14.07 22.72
N ASN A 794 22.53 13.82 23.03
CA ASN A 794 23.63 14.66 22.55
C ASN A 794 24.40 14.04 21.37
N GLN A 795 24.08 12.82 20.92
CA GLN A 795 24.83 12.09 19.91
C GLN A 795 23.88 11.53 18.86
N TRP A 796 24.15 11.79 17.58
CA TRP A 796 23.34 11.24 16.48
C TRP A 796 24.16 10.64 15.33
N ASN A 797 25.45 10.94 15.27
CA ASN A 797 26.33 10.60 14.15
C ASN A 797 27.54 9.81 14.65
N ASP A 798 27.95 8.76 13.93
CA ASP A 798 29.14 7.94 14.20
C ASP A 798 29.89 7.75 12.87
N SER A 799 30.85 8.62 12.58
CA SER A 799 31.44 8.71 11.23
C SER A 799 32.38 7.59 10.84
N ASP A 800 33.03 6.94 11.81
CA ASP A 800 33.99 5.87 11.57
C ASP A 800 33.57 4.50 12.15
N SER A 801 32.37 4.41 12.74
CA SER A 801 31.77 3.21 13.30
C SER A 801 32.51 2.63 14.51
N ASP A 802 33.12 3.47 15.34
CA ASP A 802 33.82 3.03 16.54
C ASP A 802 32.93 2.94 17.80
N GLY A 803 31.70 3.45 17.71
CA GLY A 803 30.72 3.46 18.79
C GLY A 803 30.80 4.67 19.71
N TYR A 804 31.53 5.72 19.34
CA TYR A 804 31.50 7.04 19.97
C TYR A 804 30.92 8.06 18.98
N GLY A 805 30.02 8.92 19.45
CA GLY A 805 29.37 9.88 18.57
C GLY A 805 30.21 11.11 18.28
N ASP A 806 30.13 11.65 17.06
CA ASP A 806 30.97 12.75 16.58
C ASP A 806 30.86 14.06 17.41
N ASN A 807 29.80 14.22 18.23
CA ASN A 807 29.62 15.42 19.03
C ASN A 807 30.47 15.38 20.29
N TYR A 808 31.73 15.78 20.15
CA TYR A 808 32.67 15.74 21.26
C TYR A 808 32.50 16.88 22.28
N PHE A 809 32.17 16.50 23.51
CA PHE A 809 32.07 17.39 24.67
C PHE A 809 33.08 17.00 25.74
N TYR A 810 33.60 18.00 26.45
CA TYR A 810 34.54 17.80 27.55
C TYR A 810 34.55 19.01 28.49
N ASP A 811 34.92 18.78 29.74
CA ASP A 811 35.32 19.80 30.69
C ASP A 811 36.84 19.98 30.66
N THR A 812 37.34 21.14 31.10
CA THR A 812 38.79 21.37 31.25
C THR A 812 39.17 21.55 32.72
N VAL A 813 40.09 20.73 33.22
CA VAL A 813 40.64 20.80 34.58
C VAL A 813 42.15 20.67 34.50
N ASP A 814 42.89 21.64 35.05
CA ASP A 814 44.36 21.66 35.06
C ASP A 814 44.99 21.44 33.66
N SER A 815 44.40 22.06 32.63
CA SER A 815 44.80 21.94 31.22
C SER A 815 44.58 20.58 30.56
N LEU A 816 43.95 19.62 31.25
CA LEU A 816 43.50 18.35 30.68
C LEU A 816 42.00 18.39 30.38
N ARG A 817 41.58 17.67 29.33
CA ARG A 817 40.19 17.39 28.99
C ARG A 817 39.69 16.23 29.86
N VAL A 818 38.65 16.48 30.65
CA VAL A 818 38.04 15.52 31.58
C VAL A 818 36.54 15.44 31.34
N ASN A 819 35.87 14.40 31.86
CA ASN A 819 34.44 14.15 31.58
C ASN A 819 34.13 14.17 30.07
N GLN A 820 35.02 13.57 29.28
CA GLN A 820 34.89 13.51 27.83
C GLN A 820 33.70 12.62 27.43
N SER A 821 32.92 13.04 26.44
CA SER A 821 31.83 12.29 25.82
C SER A 821 31.77 12.59 24.33
N GLY A 822 31.45 11.60 23.50
CA GLY A 822 31.61 11.69 22.05
C GLY A 822 33.06 11.49 21.61
N ASP A 823 33.33 11.73 20.34
CA ASP A 823 34.56 11.33 19.63
C ASP A 823 35.43 12.54 19.23
N ALA A 824 36.62 12.62 19.83
CA ALA A 824 37.62 13.64 19.50
C ALA A 824 38.18 13.51 18.06
N PHE A 825 38.09 12.34 17.42
CA PHE A 825 38.62 12.00 16.10
C PHE A 825 37.63 11.22 15.23
N ALA A 826 36.48 11.83 14.91
CA ALA A 826 35.37 11.28 14.10
C ALA A 826 35.70 10.50 12.78
N ASP A 827 36.93 10.52 12.28
CA ASP A 827 37.35 9.80 11.06
C ASP A 827 38.35 8.64 11.34
N ASP A 828 38.74 8.39 12.60
CA ASP A 828 39.71 7.38 13.00
C ASP A 828 39.16 6.46 14.10
N SER A 829 38.56 5.34 13.67
CA SER A 829 37.91 4.39 14.57
C SER A 829 38.81 3.68 15.58
N SER A 830 40.10 4.01 15.59
CA SER A 830 41.01 3.58 16.63
C SER A 830 41.16 4.59 17.77
N GLN A 831 40.70 5.84 17.63
CA GLN A 831 40.96 6.93 18.55
C GLN A 831 39.69 7.74 18.83
N TRP A 832 39.27 7.85 20.10
CA TRP A 832 38.06 8.62 20.46
C TRP A 832 38.26 9.67 21.57
N ASN A 833 39.43 9.67 22.23
CA ASN A 833 39.70 10.50 23.40
C ASN A 833 41.02 11.26 23.21
N ASP A 834 41.11 12.49 23.72
CA ASP A 834 42.28 13.38 23.57
C ASP A 834 42.47 14.17 24.88
N SER A 835 43.16 13.55 25.85
CA SER A 835 43.16 14.00 27.24
C SER A 835 43.94 15.29 27.48
N ASP A 836 44.94 15.61 26.69
CA ASP A 836 45.71 16.85 26.82
C ASP A 836 45.51 17.83 25.66
N GLY A 837 44.82 17.41 24.60
CA GLY A 837 44.34 18.26 23.54
C GLY A 837 45.34 18.52 22.44
N ASP A 838 46.36 17.68 22.28
CA ASP A 838 47.44 17.86 21.31
C ASP A 838 47.15 17.30 19.91
N GLY A 839 46.02 16.60 19.76
CA GLY A 839 45.57 16.01 18.50
C GLY A 839 46.15 14.62 18.22
N CYS A 840 46.69 13.96 19.24
CA CYS A 840 47.03 12.54 19.25
C CYS A 840 46.03 11.81 20.16
N GLY A 841 45.43 10.71 19.69
CA GLY A 841 44.39 10.03 20.45
C GLY A 841 44.93 9.16 21.58
N ASP A 842 44.28 9.16 22.74
CA ASP A 842 44.78 8.47 23.94
C ASP A 842 44.78 6.94 23.84
N ASN A 843 44.14 6.34 22.82
CA ASN A 843 44.06 4.90 22.67
C ASN A 843 45.35 4.35 22.03
N HIS A 844 46.41 4.40 22.84
CA HIS A 844 47.75 4.02 22.44
C HIS A 844 47.90 2.52 22.21
N SER A 845 48.36 2.18 21.01
CA SER A 845 48.83 0.84 20.66
C SER A 845 50.08 0.96 19.81
N TRP A 846 50.87 -0.12 19.71
CA TRP A 846 52.10 -0.08 18.93
C TRP A 846 52.40 -1.44 18.29
N THR A 847 53.17 -1.39 17.20
CA THR A 847 53.71 -2.59 16.53
C THR A 847 55.22 -2.50 16.38
N LEU A 848 55.88 -3.67 16.31
CA LEU A 848 57.33 -3.77 16.13
C LEU A 848 57.69 -3.95 14.66
N ASN A 849 58.53 -3.08 14.13
CA ASN A 849 59.17 -3.24 12.83
C ASN A 849 60.70 -3.31 13.02
N GLY A 850 61.22 -4.49 13.35
CA GLY A 850 62.62 -4.66 13.73
C GLY A 850 62.86 -4.30 15.20
N LEU A 851 63.68 -3.29 15.48
CA LEU A 851 63.91 -2.73 16.82
C LEU A 851 63.07 -1.48 17.10
N TRP A 852 62.22 -1.07 16.15
CA TRP A 852 61.47 0.19 16.18
C TRP A 852 60.00 -0.03 16.54
N ARG A 853 59.46 0.84 17.40
CA ARG A 853 58.03 0.96 17.62
C ARG A 853 57.38 1.84 16.56
N PHE A 854 56.18 1.45 16.16
CA PHE A 854 55.26 2.27 15.39
C PHE A 854 54.02 2.48 16.25
N ASP A 855 53.94 3.66 16.86
CA ASP A 855 52.82 4.05 17.72
C ASP A 855 51.60 4.45 16.88
N ILE A 856 50.43 4.03 17.36
CA ILE A 856 49.10 4.44 16.93
C ILE A 856 48.45 5.02 18.19
N GLY A 857 47.99 6.27 18.13
CA GLY A 857 47.60 7.02 19.32
C GLY A 857 48.81 7.58 20.10
N ASP A 858 48.53 8.09 21.29
CA ASP A 858 49.40 8.94 22.10
C ASP A 858 50.10 8.14 23.20
N ALA A 859 51.42 8.01 23.09
CA ALA A 859 52.26 7.39 24.11
C ALA A 859 52.29 8.18 25.44
N PHE A 860 51.91 9.47 25.42
CA PHE A 860 51.93 10.38 26.57
C PHE A 860 50.61 11.16 26.77
N PRO A 861 49.49 10.49 27.14
CA PRO A 861 48.13 11.08 27.22
C PRO A 861 47.88 12.26 28.17
N ASN A 862 48.91 12.82 28.80
CA ASN A 862 48.79 13.97 29.70
C ASN A 862 49.88 15.03 29.47
N ASP A 863 50.71 14.87 28.43
CA ASP A 863 51.72 15.86 28.05
C ASP A 863 51.46 16.35 26.61
N PRO A 864 50.85 17.55 26.44
CA PRO A 864 50.40 18.04 25.14
C PRO A 864 51.54 18.43 24.17
N HIS A 865 52.76 18.05 24.49
CA HIS A 865 53.94 18.25 23.66
C HIS A 865 54.54 16.94 23.14
N GLN A 866 54.06 15.77 23.56
CA GLN A 866 54.66 14.47 23.24
C GLN A 866 53.59 13.50 22.76
N CYS A 867 53.79 12.86 21.60
CA CYS A 867 52.87 11.83 21.09
C CYS A 867 53.50 10.46 20.86
N ARG A 868 54.80 10.39 20.53
CA ARG A 868 55.46 9.18 19.99
C ARG A 868 56.67 8.79 20.83
N ASP A 869 56.93 7.49 20.92
CA ASP A 869 58.05 6.89 21.63
C ASP A 869 58.66 5.79 20.74
N GLN A 870 59.44 6.21 19.74
CA GLN A 870 59.86 5.35 18.63
C GLN A 870 60.75 4.18 19.08
N ASP A 871 61.51 4.32 20.17
CA ASP A 871 62.35 3.26 20.70
C ASP A 871 61.79 2.62 21.98
N GLY A 872 60.77 3.21 22.60
CA GLY A 872 60.02 2.62 23.69
C GLY A 872 60.66 2.78 25.06
N ASP A 873 61.47 3.82 25.24
CA ASP A 873 62.23 4.07 26.47
C ASP A 873 61.47 4.92 27.50
N GLY A 874 60.30 5.46 27.11
CA GLY A 874 59.42 6.25 27.95
C GLY A 874 59.68 7.75 27.94
N TYR A 875 60.49 8.27 27.00
CA TYR A 875 60.64 9.70 26.72
C TYR A 875 60.15 10.00 25.30
N GLY A 876 59.38 11.08 25.14
CA GLY A 876 58.75 11.35 23.84
C GLY A 876 59.71 11.91 22.80
N ASP A 877 59.55 11.51 21.54
CA ASP A 877 60.45 11.85 20.44
C ASP A 877 60.55 13.37 20.15
N ASN A 878 59.63 14.19 20.68
CA ASN A 878 59.64 15.64 20.45
C ASN A 878 60.60 16.32 21.44
N TYR A 879 61.90 16.16 21.16
CA TYR A 879 62.97 16.73 21.97
C TYR A 879 63.04 18.25 21.88
N SER A 880 63.01 18.87 23.05
CA SER A 880 63.31 20.28 23.23
C SER A 880 64.18 20.47 24.46
N PHE A 881 64.94 21.56 24.48
CA PHE A 881 65.73 21.90 25.65
C PHE A 881 65.84 23.40 25.85
N THR A 882 66.12 23.79 27.09
CA THR A 882 66.56 25.13 27.45
C THR A 882 67.95 25.06 28.08
N ILE A 883 68.79 26.07 27.87
CA ILE A 883 70.12 26.11 28.47
C ILE A 883 70.04 26.85 29.80
N GLY A 884 70.45 26.18 30.87
CA GLY A 884 70.59 26.75 32.21
C GLY A 884 71.72 27.76 32.31
N ASP A 885 71.69 28.57 33.37
CA ASP A 885 72.76 29.54 33.66
C ASP A 885 74.14 28.89 33.88
N ASP A 886 74.16 27.58 34.15
CA ASP A 886 75.35 26.73 34.29
C ASP A 886 75.85 26.15 32.94
N GLY A 887 75.13 26.38 31.85
CA GLY A 887 75.49 25.93 30.51
C GLY A 887 74.97 24.55 30.15
N PHE A 888 74.28 23.85 31.05
CA PHE A 888 73.69 22.54 30.82
C PHE A 888 72.27 22.63 30.24
N ARG A 889 71.86 21.60 29.53
CA ARG A 889 70.51 21.50 28.94
C ARG A 889 69.52 20.99 29.99
N PHE A 890 68.39 21.68 30.13
CA PHE A 890 67.16 21.15 30.70
C PHE A 890 66.33 20.58 29.56
N GLU A 891 66.24 19.27 29.50
CA GLU A 891 65.69 18.52 28.38
C GLU A 891 64.25 18.09 28.67
N VAL A 892 63.41 18.11 27.63
CA VAL A 892 62.04 17.58 27.61
C VAL A 892 61.93 16.76 26.32
N GLY A 893 61.54 15.49 26.44
CA GLY A 893 61.58 14.52 25.34
C GLY A 893 62.96 13.87 25.18
N ASP A 894 63.11 13.07 24.12
CA ASP A 894 64.22 12.16 23.87
C ASP A 894 65.23 12.73 22.86
N ALA A 895 66.45 13.02 23.33
CA ALA A 895 67.56 13.49 22.49
C ALA A 895 68.04 12.45 21.45
N PHE A 896 67.79 11.16 21.70
CA PHE A 896 68.17 10.05 20.84
C PHE A 896 66.98 9.09 20.61
N PRO A 897 65.95 9.48 19.81
CA PRO A 897 64.67 8.78 19.58
C PRO A 897 64.79 7.45 18.81
N GLN A 898 65.98 6.86 18.84
CA GLN A 898 66.41 5.70 18.10
C GLN A 898 67.21 4.71 18.93
N ASN A 899 67.45 5.03 20.21
CA ASN A 899 68.29 4.26 21.09
C ASN A 899 67.58 4.07 22.43
N PRO A 900 66.95 2.89 22.67
CA PRO A 900 66.03 2.65 23.79
C PRO A 900 66.68 2.65 25.18
N LEU A 901 67.95 3.05 25.28
CA LEU A 901 68.73 3.15 26.52
C LEU A 901 69.42 4.52 26.68
N ALA A 902 69.16 5.47 25.78
CA ALA A 902 69.79 6.77 25.74
C ALA A 902 68.74 7.83 25.40
N TRP A 903 68.45 8.75 26.32
CA TRP A 903 67.48 9.82 26.05
C TRP A 903 68.00 11.25 26.30
N SER A 904 69.18 11.38 26.91
CA SER A 904 69.68 12.63 27.47
C SER A 904 71.09 12.99 26.97
N ASP A 905 71.30 14.25 26.60
CA ASP A 905 72.54 14.84 26.07
C ASP A 905 72.83 16.16 26.80
N LEU A 906 73.03 16.06 28.13
CA LEU A 906 73.03 17.20 29.06
C LEU A 906 74.01 18.32 28.69
N ASP A 907 75.19 17.98 28.18
CA ASP A 907 76.23 18.95 27.83
C ASP A 907 76.33 19.21 26.32
N GLY A 908 75.60 18.44 25.52
CA GLY A 908 75.40 18.70 24.11
C GLY A 908 76.48 18.16 23.19
N ASP A 909 77.32 17.23 23.65
CA ASP A 909 78.41 16.67 22.88
C ASP A 909 78.02 15.45 22.02
N GLY A 910 76.78 14.97 22.20
CA GLY A 910 76.21 13.87 21.43
C GLY A 910 76.56 12.47 21.96
N CYS A 911 77.17 12.36 23.14
CA CYS A 911 77.41 11.12 23.84
C CYS A 911 76.38 10.94 24.98
N PRO A 912 75.59 9.86 25.01
CA PRO A 912 74.63 9.67 26.08
C PRO A 912 75.29 9.13 27.36
N PRO A 913 74.74 9.45 28.55
CA PRO A 913 75.27 8.97 29.83
C PRO A 913 75.09 7.44 30.01
N ASN A 914 74.30 6.78 29.16
CA ASN A 914 74.18 5.33 29.04
C ASN A 914 73.82 4.94 27.60
N SER A 915 74.40 3.87 27.05
CA SER A 915 74.04 3.32 25.74
C SER A 915 74.53 1.87 25.61
N THR A 916 73.88 1.04 24.79
CA THR A 916 74.38 -0.33 24.46
C THR A 916 74.67 -0.57 22.98
N VAL A 917 74.50 0.45 22.12
CA VAL A 917 74.64 0.30 20.67
C VAL A 917 75.61 1.35 20.10
N THR A 918 76.90 0.99 20.02
CA THR A 918 77.97 1.66 19.24
C THR A 918 78.21 3.17 19.42
N SER A 919 77.40 3.88 20.21
CA SER A 919 77.60 5.26 20.66
C SER A 919 78.47 5.26 21.91
N GLU A 920 79.44 6.18 21.97
CA GLU A 920 80.36 6.27 23.11
C GLU A 920 79.58 6.73 24.35
N ILE A 921 79.66 5.97 25.44
CA ILE A 921 79.07 6.36 26.73
C ILE A 921 79.87 7.54 27.28
N ASP A 922 79.15 8.59 27.65
CA ASP A 922 79.76 9.77 28.25
C ASP A 922 80.16 9.52 29.71
N ASN A 923 81.48 9.41 29.94
CA ASN A 923 82.04 9.34 31.29
C ASN A 923 82.31 10.73 31.91
N TYR A 924 82.04 11.80 31.17
CA TYR A 924 82.26 13.20 31.55
C TYR A 924 81.04 14.08 31.21
N PRO A 925 79.86 13.84 31.82
CA PRO A 925 78.59 14.57 31.59
C PRO A 925 78.59 16.05 31.99
N GLU A 926 79.77 16.60 32.25
CA GLU A 926 80.02 18.01 32.54
C GLU A 926 81.04 18.66 31.58
N ASP A 927 81.59 17.94 30.60
CA ASP A 927 82.64 18.42 29.67
C ASP A 927 82.29 18.09 28.22
N ALA A 928 81.61 19.06 27.57
CA ALA A 928 81.07 18.98 26.21
C ALA A 928 82.07 18.77 25.05
N ASN A 929 83.29 18.31 25.35
CA ASN A 929 84.35 18.07 24.38
C ASN A 929 84.99 16.66 24.49
N LYS A 930 84.51 15.74 25.36
CA LYS A 930 85.22 14.47 25.63
C LYS A 930 84.34 13.30 26.10
N CYS A 931 84.42 12.16 25.39
CA CYS A 931 83.76 10.92 25.84
C CYS A 931 84.67 9.89 26.62
N GLN A 932 86.00 9.64 26.35
CA GLN A 932 86.88 8.70 27.15
C GLN A 932 88.45 8.93 27.14
N GLY A 933 89.23 8.25 28.03
CA GLY A 933 90.74 8.20 28.05
C GLY A 933 91.41 6.92 28.66
N ASP A 934 92.64 6.54 28.25
CA ASP A 934 93.35 5.22 28.45
C ASP A 934 94.51 5.20 29.51
N PRO A 935 95.00 4.05 30.12
CA PRO A 935 95.36 2.74 29.48
C PRO A 935 95.13 1.38 30.28
N GLU A 936 95.24 0.23 29.57
CA GLU A 936 94.97 -1.21 29.94
C GLU A 936 95.92 -1.99 30.93
N PRO A 937 95.45 -3.12 31.55
CA PRO A 937 96.30 -4.23 32.06
C PRO A 937 95.88 -5.72 31.75
N SER A 938 96.86 -6.65 31.79
CA SER A 938 96.91 -8.06 31.29
C SER A 938 96.92 -9.20 32.36
N LEU A 939 96.82 -10.49 31.93
CA LEU A 939 96.94 -11.75 32.72
C LEU A 939 98.31 -11.93 33.45
N PRO A 940 98.43 -12.84 34.46
CA PRO A 940 99.70 -13.13 35.15
C PRO A 940 100.78 -13.69 34.22
N GLU A 941 102.04 -13.31 34.43
CA GLU A 941 103.17 -13.79 33.61
C GLU A 941 103.48 -15.28 33.85
N ASN A 942 103.72 -16.01 32.75
CA ASN A 942 104.22 -17.40 32.72
C ASN A 942 103.28 -18.47 33.31
N LEU A 943 101.96 -18.37 33.07
CA LEU A 943 101.04 -19.49 33.26
C LEU A 943 101.15 -20.46 32.08
N ASP A 944 101.77 -21.62 32.31
CA ASP A 944 101.91 -22.69 31.32
C ASP A 944 101.05 -23.89 31.69
N ILE A 945 100.22 -24.33 30.75
CA ILE A 945 99.38 -25.52 30.90
C ILE A 945 99.72 -26.47 29.76
N PHE A 946 100.14 -27.67 30.13
CA PHE A 946 100.60 -28.69 29.20
C PHE A 946 99.81 -29.98 29.38
N VAL A 947 99.10 -30.39 28.33
CA VAL A 947 98.24 -31.57 28.36
C VAL A 947 98.75 -32.58 27.33
N THR A 948 98.91 -33.83 27.77
CA THR A 948 99.24 -34.97 26.92
C THR A 948 98.31 -36.13 27.24
N SER A 949 98.13 -37.06 26.31
CA SER A 949 97.26 -38.22 26.53
C SER A 949 97.84 -39.45 25.86
N ASP A 950 97.69 -40.61 26.50
CA ASP A 950 97.86 -41.91 25.84
C ASP A 950 96.50 -42.65 25.78
N PHE A 951 96.53 -43.94 25.40
CA PHE A 951 95.33 -44.76 25.25
C PHE A 951 94.63 -45.10 26.58
N GLU A 952 95.29 -44.92 27.73
CA GLU A 952 94.77 -45.31 29.05
C GLU A 952 94.71 -44.13 30.04
N GLN A 953 95.43 -43.01 29.84
CA GLN A 953 95.48 -41.87 30.77
C GLN A 953 95.68 -40.50 30.08
N TRP A 954 95.07 -39.45 30.63
CA TRP A 954 95.47 -38.05 30.43
C TRP A 954 96.57 -37.66 31.41
N ARG A 955 97.57 -36.91 30.95
CA ARG A 955 98.61 -36.29 31.78
C ARG A 955 98.56 -34.78 31.63
N VAL A 956 98.17 -34.11 32.71
CA VAL A 956 98.05 -32.65 32.79
C VAL A 956 99.16 -32.11 33.70
N ARG A 957 99.98 -31.20 33.17
CA ARG A 957 101.00 -30.45 33.89
C ARG A 957 100.62 -28.97 33.89
N ILE A 958 100.54 -28.37 35.06
CA ILE A 958 100.25 -26.95 35.22
C ILE A 958 101.42 -26.32 35.98
N SER A 959 101.95 -25.22 35.46
CA SER A 959 103.00 -24.44 36.11
C SER A 959 102.75 -22.95 36.01
N TRP A 960 103.02 -22.21 37.08
CA TRP A 960 102.97 -20.74 37.09
C TRP A 960 103.98 -20.14 38.06
N HIS A 961 104.25 -18.83 37.90
CA HIS A 961 105.14 -18.08 38.78
C HIS A 961 104.37 -16.93 39.44
N SER A 962 104.22 -16.97 40.76
CA SER A 962 103.55 -15.87 41.48
C SER A 962 104.51 -14.69 41.77
N ARG A 963 104.07 -13.46 41.49
CA ARG A 963 104.89 -12.24 41.59
C ARG A 963 105.11 -11.70 43.02
N GLY A 964 104.44 -12.21 44.05
CA GLY A 964 104.58 -11.72 45.44
C GLY A 964 104.03 -12.67 46.51
N GLU A 965 104.49 -12.53 47.76
CA GLU A 965 104.05 -13.39 48.88
C GLU A 965 102.52 -13.34 49.06
N ASN A 966 101.84 -14.47 48.81
CA ASN A 966 100.40 -14.71 49.06
C ASN A 966 99.38 -13.89 48.24
N THR A 967 99.70 -13.44 47.02
CA THR A 967 98.77 -12.55 46.27
C THR A 967 98.01 -13.19 45.10
N GLU A 968 98.28 -14.45 44.71
CA GLU A 968 97.59 -15.08 43.57
C GLU A 968 97.16 -16.51 43.92
N MET A 969 95.84 -16.72 44.02
CA MET A 969 95.23 -18.05 44.07
C MET A 969 94.66 -18.38 42.70
N ILE A 970 95.06 -19.52 42.16
CA ILE A 970 94.53 -20.08 40.92
C ILE A 970 93.73 -21.33 41.30
N GLU A 971 92.45 -21.37 40.92
CA GLU A 971 91.62 -22.57 40.98
C GLU A 971 91.58 -23.21 39.61
N VAL A 972 91.84 -24.51 39.55
CA VAL A 972 91.78 -25.28 38.29
C VAL A 972 90.78 -26.41 38.43
N PHE A 973 89.77 -26.38 37.58
CA PHE A 973 88.78 -27.47 37.48
C PHE A 973 89.09 -28.28 36.23
N ILE A 974 89.24 -29.60 36.41
CA ILE A 974 89.43 -30.53 35.31
C ILE A 974 88.20 -31.43 35.24
N ILE A 975 87.51 -31.39 34.11
CA ILE A 975 86.26 -32.14 33.88
C ILE A 975 86.49 -33.07 32.69
N GLU A 976 86.32 -34.37 32.91
CA GLU A 976 86.30 -35.38 31.84
C GLU A 976 84.84 -35.74 31.50
N LEU A 977 84.47 -35.58 30.22
CA LEU A 977 83.14 -35.89 29.70
C LEU A 977 83.24 -37.10 28.76
N ASN A 978 82.48 -38.17 29.03
CA ASN A 978 82.50 -39.41 28.23
C ASN A 978 81.40 -39.40 27.17
N GLU A 979 81.74 -39.58 25.89
CA GLU A 979 80.81 -39.45 24.75
C GLU A 979 80.18 -40.79 24.29
N SER A 980 79.87 -41.67 25.24
CA SER A 980 79.15 -42.93 24.97
C SER A 980 77.65 -42.76 25.24
N ILE A 981 76.82 -43.04 24.22
CA ILE A 981 75.38 -42.73 24.05
C ILE A 981 74.40 -43.36 25.08
N ASP A 982 74.86 -44.09 26.10
CA ASP A 982 73.98 -44.62 27.15
C ASP A 982 74.61 -44.44 28.54
N CYS A 983 74.28 -43.32 29.18
CA CYS A 983 74.75 -42.95 30.52
C CYS A 983 73.59 -42.44 31.36
N HIS A 984 72.80 -43.36 31.92
CA HIS A 984 71.82 -43.05 32.97
C HIS A 984 72.55 -42.93 34.34
N GLU A 985 72.54 -41.71 34.89
CA GLU A 985 72.80 -41.34 36.29
C GLU A 985 74.22 -41.46 36.91
N SER A 986 75.32 -41.73 36.19
CA SER A 986 76.67 -41.68 36.82
C SER A 986 77.88 -41.44 35.89
N CYS A 987 77.83 -40.45 34.98
CA CYS A 987 78.91 -40.21 34.02
C CYS A 987 79.70 -38.90 34.20
N ILE A 988 79.84 -38.41 35.45
CA ILE A 988 80.72 -37.27 35.76
C ILE A 988 81.76 -37.71 36.80
N GLY A 989 83.01 -37.87 36.36
CA GLY A 989 84.17 -37.91 37.24
C GLY A 989 84.68 -36.49 37.43
N ASN A 990 84.24 -35.80 38.49
CA ASN A 990 84.76 -34.47 38.82
C ASN A 990 85.98 -34.59 39.74
N ALA A 991 87.12 -34.05 39.29
CA ALA A 991 88.28 -33.80 40.15
C ALA A 991 88.51 -32.29 40.19
N SER A 992 88.03 -31.62 41.24
CA SER A 992 88.40 -30.24 41.52
C SER A 992 89.72 -30.20 42.29
N LEU A 993 90.66 -29.37 41.83
CA LEU A 993 91.86 -29.03 42.59
C LEU A 993 91.81 -27.55 42.94
N SER A 994 91.79 -27.26 44.25
CA SER A 994 92.15 -25.93 44.74
C SER A 994 93.59 -25.99 45.24
N PHE A 995 94.41 -25.04 44.79
CA PHE A 995 95.76 -24.87 45.30
C PHE A 995 95.72 -23.85 46.44
N ASN A 996 96.16 -24.26 47.63
CA ASN A 996 96.37 -23.31 48.72
C ASN A 996 97.52 -22.36 48.35
N PRO A 997 97.48 -21.08 48.77
CA PRO A 997 98.55 -20.13 48.52
C PRO A 997 99.87 -20.68 49.11
N ALA A 998 100.85 -20.91 48.24
CA ALA A 998 102.19 -21.32 48.62
C ALA A 998 103.16 -20.14 48.46
N PRO A 999 104.23 -20.07 49.28
CA PRO A 999 105.17 -18.94 49.28
C PRO A 999 105.90 -18.80 47.93
N ALA A 1000 106.29 -17.56 47.60
CA ALA A 1000 106.86 -17.16 46.30
C ALA A 1000 107.89 -18.17 45.73
N GLY A 1001 107.59 -18.73 44.56
CA GLY A 1001 108.40 -19.76 43.91
C GLY A 1001 107.66 -20.46 42.77
N TYR A 1002 108.41 -21.20 41.93
CA TYR A 1002 107.86 -21.98 40.82
C TYR A 1002 107.03 -23.14 41.37
N ILE A 1003 105.74 -23.17 41.03
CA ILE A 1003 104.84 -24.27 41.39
C ILE A 1003 104.59 -25.08 40.13
N GLU A 1004 104.80 -26.38 40.23
CA GLU A 1004 104.51 -27.34 39.17
C GLU A 1004 103.75 -28.51 39.75
N GLU A 1005 102.61 -28.81 39.13
CA GLU A 1005 101.81 -29.96 39.51
C GLU A 1005 101.50 -30.83 38.31
N LEU A 1006 101.77 -32.13 38.45
CA LEU A 1006 101.52 -33.13 37.43
C LEU A 1006 100.41 -34.07 37.91
N ARG A 1007 99.41 -34.31 37.07
CA ARG A 1007 98.29 -35.22 37.34
C ARG A 1007 98.10 -36.22 36.21
N TYR A 1008 97.76 -37.44 36.60
CA TYR A 1008 97.37 -38.54 35.72
C TYR A 1008 95.90 -38.83 35.96
N ILE A 1009 95.10 -38.88 34.90
CA ILE A 1009 93.64 -39.12 34.95
C ILE A 1009 93.36 -40.32 34.05
N GLU A 1010 92.77 -41.41 34.57
CA GLU A 1010 92.49 -42.63 33.81
C GLU A 1010 91.36 -42.41 32.78
N ARG A 1011 91.61 -42.76 31.52
CA ARG A 1011 90.66 -42.60 30.40
C ARG A 1011 89.73 -43.78 30.30
N SER A 1012 88.43 -43.49 30.23
CA SER A 1012 87.37 -44.50 30.17
C SER A 1012 86.74 -44.67 28.77
N GLY A 1013 87.44 -44.26 27.70
CA GLY A 1013 86.91 -44.27 26.33
C GLY A 1013 87.20 -42.96 25.56
N PRO A 1014 86.48 -42.68 24.45
CA PRO A 1014 86.54 -41.38 23.77
C PRO A 1014 85.93 -40.30 24.67
N THR A 1015 86.79 -39.59 25.38
CA THR A 1015 86.42 -38.55 26.35
C THR A 1015 86.91 -37.17 25.92
N ARG A 1016 86.15 -36.13 26.24
CA ARG A 1016 86.53 -34.71 26.13
C ARG A 1016 87.09 -34.23 27.47
N LEU A 1017 88.17 -33.45 27.46
CA LEU A 1017 88.77 -32.86 28.66
C LEU A 1017 88.58 -31.34 28.64
N ILE A 1018 87.96 -30.79 29.68
CA ILE A 1018 87.78 -29.35 29.89
C ILE A 1018 88.62 -28.91 31.09
N ILE A 1019 89.46 -27.89 30.90
CA ILE A 1019 90.25 -27.27 31.97
C ILE A 1019 89.76 -25.83 32.14
N LEU A 1020 89.22 -25.52 33.32
CA LEU A 1020 88.80 -24.18 33.71
C LEU A 1020 89.83 -23.60 34.67
N VAL A 1021 90.32 -22.39 34.39
CA VAL A 1021 91.27 -21.70 35.25
C VAL A 1021 90.66 -20.39 35.73
N ARG A 1022 90.61 -20.19 37.04
CA ARG A 1022 90.08 -18.98 37.69
C ARG A 1022 91.14 -18.35 38.57
N SER A 1023 91.38 -17.05 38.39
CA SER A 1023 92.13 -16.24 39.36
C SER A 1023 91.14 -15.57 40.30
N THR A 1024 91.21 -15.88 41.60
CA THR A 1024 90.22 -15.40 42.57
C THR A 1024 90.42 -13.93 42.98
N ASN A 1025 91.59 -13.34 42.73
CA ASN A 1025 91.86 -11.93 43.05
C ASN A 1025 91.56 -10.93 41.93
N LEU A 1026 91.38 -11.38 40.68
CA LEU A 1026 91.19 -10.49 39.53
C LEU A 1026 89.88 -10.74 38.75
N GLN A 1027 89.02 -11.67 39.20
CA GLN A 1027 87.73 -12.00 38.56
C GLN A 1027 87.82 -12.20 37.03
N TYR A 1028 88.78 -13.03 36.61
CA TYR A 1028 88.87 -13.53 35.24
C TYR A 1028 88.73 -15.06 35.24
N SER A 1029 88.01 -15.59 34.25
CA SER A 1029 87.94 -17.02 33.94
C SER A 1029 88.37 -17.24 32.49
N THR A 1030 89.24 -18.21 32.24
CA THR A 1030 89.55 -18.69 30.89
C THR A 1030 89.21 -20.17 30.77
N ILE A 1031 88.71 -20.57 29.60
CA ILE A 1031 88.34 -21.96 29.30
C ILE A 1031 89.31 -22.49 28.24
N ILE A 1032 89.87 -23.67 28.48
CA ILE A 1032 90.67 -24.42 27.50
C ILE A 1032 89.96 -25.75 27.24
N GLU A 1033 89.52 -25.96 26.00
CA GLU A 1033 88.92 -27.22 25.55
C GLU A 1033 89.87 -27.97 24.61
N GLN A 1034 90.06 -29.27 24.85
CA GLN A 1034 90.82 -30.15 23.96
C GLN A 1034 90.04 -31.44 23.65
N TRP A 1035 90.01 -31.79 22.36
CA TRP A 1035 89.32 -32.96 21.82
C TRP A 1035 90.33 -33.98 21.27
N SER A 1036 90.07 -35.28 21.43
CA SER A 1036 90.83 -36.33 20.74
C SER A 1036 89.90 -37.43 20.21
N ASN A 1037 89.87 -37.63 18.89
CA ASN A 1037 89.21 -38.76 18.24
C ASN A 1037 90.22 -39.88 17.94
N HIS A 1038 89.75 -41.13 18.02
CA HIS A 1038 90.51 -42.38 17.85
C HIS A 1038 91.27 -42.48 16.50
N SER A 1039 92.46 -41.88 16.40
CA SER A 1039 93.46 -42.18 15.37
C SER A 1039 94.82 -41.63 15.82
N GLY A 1040 95.77 -42.54 16.12
CA GLY A 1040 97.02 -42.22 16.80
C GLY A 1040 98.05 -41.39 16.01
N GLU A 1041 97.88 -40.07 15.99
CA GLU A 1041 98.98 -39.11 15.91
C GLU A 1041 98.81 -38.06 17.03
N GLU A 1042 99.86 -37.94 17.86
CA GLU A 1042 99.94 -37.06 19.03
C GLU A 1042 100.35 -35.64 18.61
N LEU A 1043 99.70 -34.61 19.15
CA LEU A 1043 100.25 -33.24 19.16
C LEU A 1043 100.26 -32.71 20.61
N PRO A 1044 101.44 -32.32 21.16
CA PRO A 1044 101.49 -31.58 22.41
C PRO A 1044 100.88 -30.18 22.19
N VAL A 1045 100.01 -29.75 23.09
CA VAL A 1045 99.49 -28.37 23.11
C VAL A 1045 100.25 -27.61 24.18
N GLU A 1046 100.99 -26.59 23.76
CA GLU A 1046 101.70 -25.63 24.60
C GLU A 1046 101.05 -24.26 24.36
N ILE A 1047 100.37 -23.71 25.37
CA ILE A 1047 99.76 -22.38 25.28
C ILE A 1047 100.69 -21.39 25.97
N ASN A 1048 101.46 -20.66 25.17
CA ASN A 1048 102.32 -19.58 25.63
C ASN A 1048 101.71 -18.23 25.20
N ASN A 1049 101.88 -17.20 26.04
CA ASN A 1049 101.17 -15.92 25.92
C ASN A 1049 101.68 -14.99 24.78
N GLU A 1050 102.15 -15.54 23.65
CA GLU A 1050 102.73 -14.76 22.53
C GLU A 1050 101.95 -14.94 21.20
N THR A 1051 101.43 -13.80 20.72
CA THR A 1051 100.64 -13.48 19.52
C THR A 1051 100.99 -14.20 18.20
N VAL A 1052 99.97 -14.68 17.44
CA VAL A 1052 100.05 -14.83 15.96
C VAL A 1052 98.68 -14.59 15.27
N ASN A 1053 98.71 -13.75 14.23
CA ASN A 1053 97.65 -13.30 13.32
C ASN A 1053 97.50 -14.16 12.04
N VAL A 1054 96.23 -14.40 11.58
CA VAL A 1054 95.65 -14.28 10.19
C VAL A 1054 96.25 -15.17 9.04
N PRO A 1055 95.53 -15.76 8.02
CA PRO A 1055 94.40 -15.22 7.22
C PRO A 1055 93.24 -16.14 6.75
N ILE A 1056 92.23 -15.46 6.20
CA ILE A 1056 90.96 -15.83 5.55
C ILE A 1056 91.15 -16.53 4.18
N PHE A 1057 90.22 -17.41 3.77
CA PHE A 1057 89.88 -17.64 2.35
C PHE A 1057 88.37 -17.94 2.15
N GLU A 1058 87.84 -17.41 1.05
CA GLU A 1058 86.43 -17.33 0.62
C GLU A 1058 85.85 -18.61 -0.04
N GLU A 1059 84.51 -18.69 0.05
CA GLU A 1059 83.50 -19.14 -0.93
C GLU A 1059 83.33 -20.61 -1.43
N ASN A 1060 82.04 -20.98 -1.38
CA ASN A 1060 81.24 -21.82 -2.31
C ASN A 1060 81.04 -23.33 -2.08
N ASN A 1061 79.79 -23.62 -1.68
CA ASN A 1061 78.86 -24.67 -2.12
C ASN A 1061 79.10 -26.17 -1.87
N SER A 1062 77.98 -26.78 -1.50
CA SER A 1062 77.55 -28.20 -1.62
C SER A 1062 77.98 -29.21 -0.56
N GLU A 1063 76.94 -29.80 0.02
CA GLU A 1063 76.74 -31.20 0.42
C GLU A 1063 77.84 -31.94 1.23
N ASN A 1064 77.42 -32.41 2.40
CA ASN A 1064 77.82 -33.67 3.05
C ASN A 1064 79.21 -34.24 2.70
N GLU A 1065 80.17 -34.06 3.60
CA GLU A 1065 80.75 -35.19 4.37
C GLU A 1065 81.81 -34.69 5.35
N SER A 1066 81.89 -35.41 6.46
CA SER A 1066 82.73 -35.25 7.64
C SER A 1066 84.23 -35.07 7.34
N ASN A 1067 84.80 -33.94 7.78
CA ASN A 1067 86.22 -33.84 8.12
C ASN A 1067 86.36 -33.18 9.50
N SER A 1068 86.80 -33.97 10.47
CA SER A 1068 87.07 -33.56 11.85
C SER A 1068 88.32 -32.66 11.88
N SER A 1069 88.11 -31.35 12.01
CA SER A 1069 89.17 -30.42 12.42
C SER A 1069 89.11 -30.26 13.95
N SER A 1070 90.24 -30.49 14.61
CA SER A 1070 90.42 -30.18 16.03
C SER A 1070 90.51 -28.65 16.20
N GLN A 1071 89.39 -28.00 16.51
CA GLN A 1071 89.37 -26.57 16.85
C GLN A 1071 89.73 -26.37 18.33
N ILE A 1072 90.68 -25.48 18.60
CA ILE A 1072 90.99 -24.98 19.95
C ILE A 1072 90.34 -23.60 20.05
N GLN A 1073 89.42 -23.41 21.00
CA GLN A 1073 88.92 -22.09 21.36
C GLN A 1073 89.42 -21.69 22.74
N VAL A 1074 90.14 -20.57 22.80
CA VAL A 1074 90.48 -19.90 24.06
C VAL A 1074 89.56 -18.68 24.16
N LYS A 1075 88.67 -18.67 25.16
CA LYS A 1075 87.83 -17.51 25.48
C LYS A 1075 88.20 -17.00 26.87
N SER A 1076 88.76 -15.80 26.93
CA SER A 1076 88.96 -15.05 28.17
C SER A 1076 87.83 -14.03 28.33
N GLY A 1077 87.17 -14.02 29.50
CA GLY A 1077 86.13 -13.05 29.81
C GLY A 1077 86.20 -12.62 31.28
N LYS A 1078 85.82 -11.37 31.53
CA LYS A 1078 85.55 -10.83 32.87
C LYS A 1078 84.12 -11.23 33.22
N SER A 1079 83.90 -11.99 34.29
CA SER A 1079 82.55 -12.44 34.66
C SER A 1079 82.10 -11.84 35.98
N ASP A 1080 81.19 -10.88 35.89
CA ASP A 1080 80.24 -10.58 36.97
C ASP A 1080 79.01 -11.47 36.73
N ASN A 1081 78.95 -12.62 37.44
CA ASN A 1081 77.76 -13.48 37.59
C ASN A 1081 76.98 -13.87 36.31
N SER A 1082 77.60 -14.60 35.38
CA SER A 1082 76.88 -15.16 34.22
C SER A 1082 76.67 -16.68 34.32
N LEU A 1083 75.38 -17.03 34.42
CA LEU A 1083 74.75 -18.32 34.16
C LEU A 1083 75.04 -18.73 32.70
N LEU A 1084 75.76 -19.84 32.48
CA LEU A 1084 75.97 -20.40 31.14
C LEU A 1084 75.04 -21.61 30.95
N VAL A 1085 74.06 -21.49 30.04
CA VAL A 1085 73.17 -22.59 29.60
C VAL A 1085 73.48 -22.89 28.14
N TRP A 1086 73.72 -24.16 27.81
CA TRP A 1086 73.94 -24.61 26.44
C TRP A 1086 72.86 -25.61 26.03
N GLY A 1087 72.25 -25.38 24.86
CA GLY A 1087 71.18 -26.21 24.31
C GLY A 1087 71.64 -26.95 23.05
N GLY A 1088 71.63 -28.29 23.11
CA GLY A 1088 71.89 -29.19 22.00
C GLY A 1088 71.40 -30.60 22.37
N ALA A 1089 70.84 -31.32 21.40
CA ALA A 1089 69.95 -32.46 21.59
C ALA A 1089 70.49 -33.56 22.56
N ALA A 1090 69.62 -33.93 23.51
CA ALA A 1090 69.80 -34.87 24.63
C ALA A 1090 70.46 -34.30 25.91
N GLY A 1091 69.69 -33.53 26.68
CA GLY A 1091 69.91 -33.31 28.12
C GLY A 1091 70.45 -31.92 28.49
N LEU A 1092 69.63 -31.12 29.19
CA LEU A 1092 70.00 -29.84 29.79
C LEU A 1092 70.78 -30.09 31.10
N VAL A 1093 72.05 -29.69 31.17
CA VAL A 1093 72.83 -29.69 32.43
C VAL A 1093 72.85 -28.28 32.98
N LEU A 1094 72.17 -28.08 34.12
CA LEU A 1094 72.11 -26.81 34.85
C LEU A 1094 73.12 -26.88 36.01
N LEU A 1095 74.16 -26.03 36.00
CA LEU A 1095 75.06 -25.87 37.14
C LEU A 1095 74.72 -24.56 37.87
N ILE A 1096 73.99 -24.67 38.98
CA ILE A 1096 73.73 -23.56 39.92
C ILE A 1096 74.80 -23.63 41.01
N GLY A 1097 75.66 -22.62 41.07
CA GLY A 1097 76.49 -22.36 42.24
C GLY A 1097 75.90 -21.19 43.04
N ALA A 1098 75.20 -21.50 44.13
CA ALA A 1098 75.01 -20.55 45.23
C ALA A 1098 76.04 -20.91 46.32
N SER A 1099 76.87 -19.93 46.68
CA SER A 1099 78.01 -19.98 47.63
C SER A 1099 79.11 -20.99 47.35
#